data_AF-A0AAQ1HQ07-F1
#
_entry.id   AF-A0AAQ1HQ07-F1
#
_cell.length_a   1.000
_cell.length_b   1.000
_cell.length_c   1.000
_cell.angle_alpha   90.00
_cell.angle_beta   90.00
_cell.angle_gamma   90.00
#
_symmetry.space_group_name_H-M   'P 1'
#
loop_
_entity.id
_entity.type
_entity.pdbx_description
1 polymer ?
#
loop_
_entity_poly.entity_id
_entity_poly.type
_entity_poly.pdbx_seq_one_letter_code
_entity_poly.pdbx_strand_id
1 'polypeptide(L)'
;MEVLVDFLEGDPDQPLVSGCLYHAEHLPPYELPAHKTRTLFKSNSSPGGSGYNELRIEDRKGQEQIFIHAQRDWDENIEHDQKVRVGHERHDTVEANAYSEFKAEEHQTIHLDRKVEAKLDDHLAVANNQHIRLGNAQLTRAGREIHLKAGQKLVIEAGQELTLKAGGSFIKLDPSGVTVFGPLAKINAGGSPGSGSGLRLRGPWLPAAAASALAGQLLARAQPSALAQALEEAELQEEEEEEELEEAKEETGITLRIGVFFDGTGNNQANAALTAQCRRDDRELYSDETLQSVAQHCARYGFKDMNEAGVFSTTPNNSYGNAPSNVALLFDLYTDNATDALTPDARLGYVKTYMEGIGTSSEGDDSLFSQASGQGDSGVISRVRQSLDKIRRQIDFFLQVNPGTLVRKLEFDIFGFSRGAAAARHFANEILKPQGGVLAEALKPGQFGLPDSFDWETDVQTNFIGLFDTVAAIVAPWRGDFSPANHLNPGVNLYLPPGCARKVLQLSARDERRWNFALNSVAPHHQEIELPGAHSDIGGGYLPQVEEKALLSKPQVLVLTPNRPLERTSAWQRLEAEAYKWETGRISTSVQVAPIYWKIPESPGDRYSQTEKVMVALAIQRKVYGDLSKVALRVMHKLATHHQVPFDEISEKTPHFKLPTDLQPISEKILAYALGGTNTLTLEENQLLWSRFIHLSAHWTPNSGLLLSKPAPNKRLIFNNKPQEDYPE
;
A
#
# COMPACT_ATOMS: atom_id res chain seq x y z
N MET A 1 54.30 -39.14 -4.28
CA MET A 1 54.24 -37.67 -4.14
C MET A 1 55.65 -37.19 -3.89
N GLU A 2 56.09 -36.17 -4.61
CA GLU A 2 57.36 -35.47 -4.36
C GLU A 2 57.07 -34.21 -3.54
N VAL A 3 57.95 -33.89 -2.60
CA VAL A 3 57.79 -32.77 -1.67
C VAL A 3 59.04 -31.90 -1.64
N LEU A 4 58.85 -30.59 -1.50
CA LEU A 4 59.91 -29.64 -1.19
C LEU A 4 60.14 -29.63 0.32
N VAL A 5 61.37 -29.90 0.73
CA VAL A 5 61.80 -29.84 2.14
C VAL A 5 62.65 -28.59 2.32
N ASP A 6 62.19 -27.71 3.19
CA ASP A 6 62.93 -26.55 3.69
C ASP A 6 63.45 -26.83 5.11
N PHE A 7 64.27 -25.93 5.63
CA PHE A 7 64.95 -26.11 6.91
C PHE A 7 64.78 -24.85 7.75
N LEU A 8 64.20 -24.98 8.96
CA LEU A 8 63.95 -23.84 9.84
C LEU A 8 65.27 -23.15 10.20
N GLU A 9 65.38 -21.85 9.94
CA GLU A 9 66.62 -21.07 10.09
C GLU A 9 67.82 -21.66 9.30
N GLY A 10 67.56 -22.50 8.29
CA GLY A 10 68.58 -23.23 7.54
C GLY A 10 69.18 -24.42 8.29
N ASP A 11 68.60 -24.85 9.43
CA ASP A 11 69.08 -25.99 10.23
C ASP A 11 68.68 -27.34 9.60
N PRO A 12 69.64 -28.13 9.07
CA PRO A 12 69.36 -29.43 8.44
C PRO A 12 68.66 -30.44 9.36
N ASP A 13 68.76 -30.26 10.67
CA ASP A 13 68.13 -31.12 11.67
C ASP A 13 66.66 -30.74 11.95
N GLN A 14 66.18 -29.65 11.34
CA GLN A 14 64.79 -29.16 11.47
C GLN A 14 64.10 -29.06 10.11
N PRO A 15 63.86 -30.20 9.43
CA PRO A 15 63.18 -30.21 8.14
C PRO A 15 61.70 -29.85 8.26
N LEU A 16 61.19 -29.12 7.28
CA LEU A 16 59.79 -28.73 7.12
C LEU A 16 59.37 -28.96 5.66
N VAL A 17 58.28 -29.67 5.43
CA VAL A 17 57.70 -29.76 4.08
C VAL A 17 56.98 -28.45 3.76
N SER A 18 57.43 -27.75 2.71
CA SER A 18 56.91 -26.43 2.32
C SER A 18 56.10 -26.47 1.02
N GLY A 19 56.13 -27.58 0.27
CA GLY A 19 55.34 -27.73 -0.96
C GLY A 19 55.33 -29.15 -1.51
N CYS A 20 54.45 -29.38 -2.48
CA CYS A 20 54.37 -30.64 -3.24
C CYS A 20 54.57 -30.36 -4.72
N LEU A 21 55.28 -31.25 -5.42
CA LEU A 21 55.58 -31.11 -6.84
C LEU A 21 55.02 -32.28 -7.64
N TYR A 22 54.59 -31.98 -8.85
CA TYR A 22 54.32 -32.98 -9.88
C TYR A 22 55.61 -33.30 -10.64
N HIS A 23 55.77 -34.57 -11.03
CA HIS A 23 56.91 -35.05 -11.81
C HIS A 23 56.48 -36.19 -12.74
N ALA A 24 57.43 -36.81 -13.46
CA ALA A 24 57.13 -37.79 -14.50
C ALA A 24 56.33 -39.03 -14.03
N GLU A 25 56.42 -39.42 -12.75
CA GLU A 25 55.64 -40.56 -12.21
C GLU A 25 54.36 -40.11 -11.48
N HIS A 26 54.33 -38.86 -11.00
CA HIS A 26 53.15 -38.22 -10.40
C HIS A 26 52.75 -37.03 -11.28
N LEU A 27 52.05 -37.34 -12.37
CA LEU A 27 51.61 -36.35 -13.35
C LEU A 27 50.54 -35.42 -12.77
N PRO A 28 50.41 -34.20 -13.31
CA PRO A 28 49.27 -33.34 -13.04
C PRO A 28 47.94 -34.06 -13.32
N PRO A 29 46.84 -33.75 -12.60
CA PRO A 29 45.55 -34.44 -12.75
C PRO A 29 44.92 -34.33 -14.15
N TYR A 30 45.30 -33.30 -14.92
CA TYR A 30 44.91 -33.10 -16.31
C TYR A 30 46.13 -32.77 -17.15
N GLU A 31 46.09 -33.16 -18.43
CA GLU A 31 47.18 -32.94 -19.37
C GLU A 31 47.45 -31.44 -19.59
N LEU A 32 48.72 -31.05 -19.48
CA LEU A 32 49.21 -29.70 -19.75
C LEU A 32 50.08 -29.68 -21.01
N PRO A 33 49.99 -28.63 -21.84
CA PRO A 33 49.28 -27.35 -21.62
C PRO A 33 47.82 -27.33 -22.10
N ALA A 34 47.26 -28.44 -22.57
CA ALA A 34 45.91 -28.50 -23.14
C ALA A 34 44.83 -27.96 -22.18
N HIS A 35 44.98 -28.26 -20.88
CA HIS A 35 44.06 -27.84 -19.82
C HIS A 35 44.64 -26.76 -18.90
N LYS A 36 45.49 -25.87 -19.44
CA LYS A 36 46.14 -24.79 -18.68
C LYS A 36 45.19 -23.78 -18.03
N THR A 37 43.91 -23.77 -18.42
CA THR A 37 42.85 -22.88 -17.91
C THR A 37 42.04 -23.51 -16.77
N ARG A 38 42.44 -24.68 -16.26
CA ARG A 38 41.76 -25.37 -15.17
C ARG A 38 42.45 -25.13 -13.82
N THR A 39 41.66 -24.78 -12.82
CA THR A 39 42.05 -24.75 -11.41
C THR A 39 41.26 -25.81 -10.66
N LEU A 40 41.90 -26.67 -9.86
CA LEU A 40 41.19 -27.77 -9.21
C LEU A 40 41.80 -28.28 -7.91
N PHE A 41 40.96 -28.92 -7.11
CA PHE A 41 41.31 -29.81 -6.00
C PHE A 41 40.72 -31.19 -6.30
N LYS A 42 41.58 -32.21 -6.44
CA LYS A 42 41.17 -33.58 -6.74
C LYS A 42 41.83 -34.55 -5.77
N SER A 43 41.00 -35.37 -5.10
CA SER A 43 41.46 -36.41 -4.19
C SER A 43 41.64 -37.75 -4.91
N ASN A 44 42.14 -38.74 -4.20
CA ASN A 44 42.07 -40.14 -4.61
C ASN A 44 41.57 -40.95 -3.42
N SER A 45 40.57 -41.81 -3.63
CA SER A 45 40.05 -42.68 -2.58
C SER A 45 41.16 -43.52 -1.98
N SER A 46 41.10 -43.75 -0.66
CA SER A 46 42.15 -44.47 0.06
C SER A 46 41.55 -45.45 1.06
N PRO A 47 42.19 -46.64 1.25
CA PRO A 47 43.35 -47.17 0.51
C PRO A 47 42.98 -47.78 -0.85
N GLY A 48 43.96 -47.87 -1.78
CA GLY A 48 43.84 -48.65 -3.03
C GLY A 48 43.10 -47.97 -4.21
N GLY A 49 43.07 -46.63 -4.24
CA GLY A 49 42.08 -45.79 -4.93
C GLY A 49 41.70 -46.11 -6.39
N SER A 50 40.40 -46.29 -6.59
CA SER A 50 39.69 -46.40 -7.88
C SER A 50 38.54 -45.39 -8.01
N GLY A 51 38.60 -44.27 -7.28
CA GLY A 51 37.58 -43.22 -7.22
C GLY A 51 38.13 -41.90 -6.68
N TYR A 52 37.40 -40.80 -6.80
CA TYR A 52 37.90 -39.46 -6.44
C TYR A 52 36.78 -38.50 -6.04
N ASN A 53 37.10 -37.47 -5.25
CA ASN A 53 36.27 -36.27 -5.12
C ASN A 53 36.97 -35.11 -5.85
N GLU A 54 36.23 -34.21 -6.45
CA GLU A 54 36.80 -33.11 -7.23
C GLU A 54 35.98 -31.82 -7.12
N LEU A 55 36.69 -30.70 -6.95
CA LEU A 55 36.21 -29.36 -7.25
C LEU A 55 37.11 -28.80 -8.37
N ARG A 56 36.53 -28.44 -9.51
CA ARG A 56 37.26 -27.92 -10.68
C ARG A 56 36.58 -26.68 -11.23
N ILE A 57 37.37 -25.68 -11.57
CA ILE A 57 36.98 -24.44 -12.25
C ILE A 57 37.69 -24.40 -13.60
N GLU A 58 36.93 -24.25 -14.69
CA GLU A 58 37.42 -24.01 -16.05
C GLU A 58 37.24 -22.53 -16.40
N ASP A 59 38.33 -21.84 -16.72
CA ASP A 59 38.36 -20.40 -17.05
C ASP A 59 38.44 -20.12 -18.55
N ARG A 60 38.29 -21.15 -19.40
CA ARG A 60 38.27 -20.96 -20.84
C ARG A 60 37.02 -20.18 -21.25
N LYS A 61 37.22 -18.99 -21.80
CA LYS A 61 36.16 -18.09 -22.27
C LYS A 61 35.13 -18.80 -23.17
N GLY A 62 33.85 -18.70 -22.82
CA GLY A 62 32.72 -19.32 -23.51
C GLY A 62 32.53 -20.80 -23.20
N GLN A 63 33.34 -21.37 -22.31
CA GLN A 63 33.30 -22.77 -21.85
C GLN A 63 33.52 -22.84 -20.33
N GLU A 64 33.22 -21.76 -19.61
CA GLU A 64 33.44 -21.65 -18.17
C GLU A 64 32.57 -22.67 -17.43
N GLN A 65 33.15 -23.34 -16.44
CA GLN A 65 32.44 -24.37 -15.68
C GLN A 65 32.99 -24.53 -14.27
N ILE A 66 32.09 -24.68 -13.31
CA ILE A 66 32.40 -25.26 -12.00
C ILE A 66 31.89 -26.70 -11.99
N PHE A 67 32.76 -27.66 -11.74
CA PHE A 67 32.44 -29.08 -11.63
C PHE A 67 32.70 -29.56 -10.21
N ILE A 68 31.67 -30.15 -9.60
CA ILE A 68 31.72 -30.77 -8.28
C ILE A 68 31.41 -32.25 -8.47
N HIS A 69 32.30 -33.12 -7.98
CA HIS A 69 32.10 -34.55 -7.97
C HIS A 69 32.32 -35.11 -6.56
N ALA A 70 31.29 -35.78 -6.04
CA ALA A 70 31.37 -36.58 -4.83
C ALA A 70 31.31 -38.07 -5.21
N GLN A 71 32.31 -38.85 -4.80
CA GLN A 71 32.38 -40.28 -5.08
C GLN A 71 31.27 -41.09 -4.40
N ARG A 72 30.76 -40.59 -3.27
CA ARG A 72 29.78 -41.29 -2.43
C ARG A 72 28.65 -40.35 -1.98
N ASP A 73 28.86 -39.63 -0.88
CA ASP A 73 27.85 -38.75 -0.28
C ASP A 73 28.28 -37.29 -0.46
N TRP A 74 27.31 -36.41 -0.79
CA TRP A 74 27.48 -34.96 -0.78
C TRP A 74 26.46 -34.38 0.21
N ASP A 75 26.97 -33.89 1.34
CA ASP A 75 26.17 -33.24 2.37
C ASP A 75 26.44 -31.73 2.34
N GLU A 76 25.38 -30.94 2.13
CA GLU A 76 25.41 -29.48 2.20
C GLU A 76 24.61 -29.03 3.44
N ASN A 77 25.26 -28.35 4.39
CA ASN A 77 24.61 -27.83 5.60
C ASN A 77 24.76 -26.31 5.65
N ILE A 78 23.64 -25.59 5.53
CA ILE A 78 23.58 -24.13 5.56
C ILE A 78 22.88 -23.70 6.84
N GLU A 79 23.63 -23.10 7.77
CA GLU A 79 23.14 -22.66 9.09
C GLU A 79 22.29 -21.37 9.04
N HIS A 80 22.25 -20.69 7.89
CA HIS A 80 21.51 -19.45 7.70
C HIS A 80 20.80 -19.44 6.34
N ASP A 81 21.29 -18.68 5.36
CA ASP A 81 20.63 -18.52 4.06
C ASP A 81 21.38 -19.21 2.93
N GLN A 82 20.68 -20.03 2.14
CA GLN A 82 21.14 -20.48 0.83
C GLN A 82 20.44 -19.63 -0.24
N LYS A 83 21.20 -19.07 -1.19
CA LYS A 83 20.67 -18.33 -2.34
C LYS A 83 21.20 -18.94 -3.62
N VAL A 84 20.30 -19.41 -4.48
CA VAL A 84 20.63 -20.01 -5.77
C VAL A 84 20.01 -19.16 -6.88
N ARG A 85 20.85 -18.66 -7.79
CA ARG A 85 20.42 -18.00 -9.03
C ARG A 85 21.05 -18.73 -10.21
N VAL A 86 20.22 -19.32 -11.06
CA VAL A 86 20.63 -19.93 -12.32
C VAL A 86 20.18 -19.01 -13.45
N GLY A 87 21.13 -18.55 -14.27
CA GLY A 87 20.85 -17.57 -15.34
C GLY A 87 20.25 -18.18 -16.61
N HIS A 88 20.19 -19.51 -16.69
CA HIS A 88 19.61 -20.28 -17.78
C HIS A 88 18.90 -21.50 -17.18
N GLU A 89 19.31 -22.71 -17.52
CA GLU A 89 18.62 -23.94 -17.10
C GLU A 89 19.22 -24.62 -15.85
N ARG A 90 18.35 -25.26 -15.07
CA ARG A 90 18.70 -26.19 -14.01
C ARG A 90 18.15 -27.58 -14.33
N HIS A 91 19.02 -28.58 -14.37
CA HIS A 91 18.66 -29.98 -14.59
C HIS A 91 18.97 -30.78 -13.32
N ASP A 92 17.93 -31.34 -12.70
CA ASP A 92 18.06 -32.22 -11.53
C ASP A 92 17.64 -33.65 -11.92
N THR A 93 18.52 -34.63 -11.72
CA THR A 93 18.20 -36.05 -11.92
C THR A 93 18.50 -36.83 -10.65
N VAL A 94 17.48 -37.50 -10.11
CA VAL A 94 17.60 -38.39 -8.94
C VAL A 94 17.14 -39.78 -9.35
N GLU A 95 18.05 -40.77 -9.37
CA GLU A 95 17.73 -42.13 -9.84
C GLU A 95 16.82 -42.92 -8.87
N ALA A 96 16.71 -42.46 -7.62
CA ALA A 96 15.93 -43.11 -6.57
C ALA A 96 14.89 -42.13 -5.97
N ASN A 97 14.98 -41.86 -4.67
CA ASN A 97 14.01 -41.04 -3.96
C ASN A 97 14.52 -39.60 -3.79
N ALA A 98 13.67 -38.63 -4.10
CA ALA A 98 13.84 -37.24 -3.70
C ALA A 98 12.90 -36.93 -2.52
N TYR A 99 13.40 -36.23 -1.52
CA TYR A 99 12.64 -35.86 -0.34
C TYR A 99 12.86 -34.38 -0.01
N SER A 100 11.77 -33.63 0.21
CA SER A 100 11.80 -32.23 0.62
C SER A 100 10.81 -32.01 1.77
N GLU A 101 11.27 -31.40 2.87
CA GLU A 101 10.43 -30.90 3.96
C GLU A 101 10.66 -29.41 4.13
N PHE A 102 9.59 -28.63 3.97
CA PHE A 102 9.58 -27.20 4.24
C PHE A 102 8.77 -26.98 5.52
N LYS A 103 9.42 -26.47 6.57
CA LYS A 103 8.80 -26.31 7.90
C LYS A 103 7.93 -25.06 8.06
N ALA A 104 8.03 -24.14 7.09
CA ALA A 104 7.28 -22.90 7.08
C ALA A 104 6.53 -22.80 5.74
N GLU A 105 6.83 -21.78 4.94
CA GLU A 105 6.13 -21.49 3.70
C GLU A 105 6.96 -21.90 2.49
N GLU A 106 6.28 -22.41 1.46
CA GLU A 106 6.81 -22.58 0.11
C GLU A 106 6.07 -21.62 -0.81
N HIS A 107 6.82 -20.80 -1.55
CA HIS A 107 6.27 -19.91 -2.56
C HIS A 107 6.82 -20.37 -3.92
N GLN A 108 5.93 -20.81 -4.80
CA GLN A 108 6.28 -21.25 -6.14
C GLN A 108 5.56 -20.39 -7.17
N THR A 109 6.32 -19.75 -8.06
CA THR A 109 5.80 -19.00 -9.21
C THR A 109 6.36 -19.62 -10.48
N ILE A 110 5.48 -19.99 -11.41
CA ILE A 110 5.82 -20.54 -12.71
C ILE A 110 5.15 -19.63 -13.74
N HIS A 111 5.94 -19.03 -14.63
CA HIS A 111 5.45 -18.04 -15.58
C HIS A 111 4.77 -18.66 -16.80
N LEU A 112 5.18 -19.88 -17.17
CA LEU A 112 4.63 -20.64 -18.28
C LEU A 112 3.93 -21.90 -17.75
N ASP A 113 4.04 -23.01 -18.48
CA ASP A 113 3.39 -24.25 -18.13
C ASP A 113 4.06 -24.95 -16.93
N ARG A 114 3.24 -25.41 -15.99
CA ARG A 114 3.61 -26.48 -15.06
C ARG A 114 3.11 -27.82 -15.59
N LYS A 115 4.01 -28.65 -16.10
CA LYS A 115 3.70 -30.02 -16.57
C LYS A 115 4.11 -31.03 -15.51
N VAL A 116 3.16 -31.88 -15.08
CA VAL A 116 3.40 -32.92 -14.06
C VAL A 116 2.87 -34.25 -14.59
N GLU A 117 3.74 -35.26 -14.67
CA GLU A 117 3.37 -36.64 -14.98
C GLU A 117 3.66 -37.53 -13.77
N ALA A 118 2.60 -38.01 -13.11
CA ALA A 118 2.69 -39.06 -12.11
C ALA A 118 2.31 -40.40 -12.75
N LYS A 119 3.25 -41.36 -12.78
CA LYS A 119 3.04 -42.65 -13.46
C LYS A 119 2.21 -43.65 -12.66
N LEU A 120 2.15 -43.48 -11.35
CA LEU A 120 1.40 -44.36 -10.43
C LEU A 120 0.30 -43.55 -9.73
N ASP A 121 0.47 -43.29 -8.44
CA ASP A 121 -0.52 -42.62 -7.61
C ASP A 121 -0.07 -41.18 -7.27
N ASP A 122 -1.02 -40.24 -7.27
CA ASP A 122 -0.87 -38.90 -6.70
C ASP A 122 -1.76 -38.77 -5.46
N HIS A 123 -1.19 -38.29 -4.36
CA HIS A 123 -1.86 -38.15 -3.06
C HIS A 123 -1.69 -36.73 -2.54
N LEU A 124 -2.80 -36.01 -2.42
CA LEU A 124 -2.84 -34.67 -1.83
C LEU A 124 -3.68 -34.66 -0.54
N ALA A 125 -3.08 -34.22 0.56
CA ALA A 125 -3.76 -34.00 1.83
C ALA A 125 -3.58 -32.55 2.28
N VAL A 126 -4.68 -31.81 2.42
CA VAL A 126 -4.69 -30.42 2.88
C VAL A 126 -5.49 -30.35 4.18
N ALA A 127 -4.85 -29.92 5.27
CA ALA A 127 -5.45 -29.96 6.61
C ALA A 127 -6.54 -28.90 6.81
N ASN A 128 -6.44 -27.76 6.12
CA ASN A 128 -7.34 -26.63 6.28
C ASN A 128 -8.08 -26.32 4.97
N ASN A 129 -7.54 -25.43 4.12
CA ASN A 129 -8.21 -24.96 2.91
C ASN A 129 -7.35 -25.16 1.67
N GLN A 130 -7.99 -25.57 0.57
CA GLN A 130 -7.41 -25.55 -0.77
C GLN A 130 -8.16 -24.51 -1.60
N HIS A 131 -7.44 -23.52 -2.12
CA HIS A 131 -7.98 -22.53 -3.06
C HIS A 131 -7.41 -22.81 -4.45
N ILE A 132 -8.28 -22.90 -5.45
CA ILE A 132 -7.91 -23.11 -6.85
C ILE A 132 -8.62 -22.02 -7.67
N ARG A 133 -7.83 -21.23 -8.41
CA ARG A 133 -8.33 -20.25 -9.38
C ARG A 133 -7.71 -20.56 -10.73
N LEU A 134 -8.55 -20.64 -11.76
CA LEU A 134 -8.15 -20.96 -13.13
C LEU A 134 -8.67 -19.84 -14.05
N GLY A 135 -7.87 -19.44 -15.04
CA GLY A 135 -8.29 -18.42 -16.01
C GLY A 135 -9.33 -18.94 -17.00
N ASN A 136 -9.16 -20.19 -17.47
CA ASN A 136 -9.94 -20.74 -18.58
C ASN A 136 -10.79 -21.94 -18.19
N ALA A 137 -10.19 -23.08 -17.84
CA ALA A 137 -10.93 -24.32 -17.62
C ALA A 137 -10.24 -25.25 -16.61
N GLN A 138 -11.07 -26.01 -15.88
CA GLN A 138 -10.63 -27.21 -15.17
C GLN A 138 -11.10 -28.43 -15.97
N LEU A 139 -10.15 -29.20 -16.53
CA LEU A 139 -10.45 -30.39 -17.32
C LEU A 139 -9.99 -31.62 -16.55
N THR A 140 -10.93 -32.48 -16.14
CA THR A 140 -10.64 -33.70 -15.38
C THR A 140 -11.18 -34.91 -16.13
N ARG A 141 -10.29 -35.83 -16.50
CA ARG A 141 -10.65 -37.14 -17.06
C ARG A 141 -10.21 -38.23 -16.11
N ALA A 142 -11.16 -39.02 -15.61
CA ALA A 142 -10.85 -40.23 -14.85
C ALA A 142 -11.26 -41.47 -15.66
N GLY A 143 -10.43 -42.50 -15.65
CA GLY A 143 -10.73 -43.77 -16.33
C GLY A 143 -11.85 -44.58 -15.66
N ARG A 144 -12.09 -44.37 -14.35
CA ARG A 144 -13.08 -45.13 -13.58
C ARG A 144 -14.09 -44.25 -12.83
N GLU A 145 -13.63 -43.31 -12.02
CA GLU A 145 -14.50 -42.56 -11.11
C GLU A 145 -13.91 -41.19 -10.77
N ILE A 146 -14.78 -40.17 -10.69
CA ILE A 146 -14.53 -38.92 -9.95
C ILE A 146 -15.54 -38.90 -8.81
N HIS A 147 -15.06 -38.85 -7.56
CA HIS A 147 -15.91 -38.86 -6.36
C HIS A 147 -15.70 -37.58 -5.55
N LEU A 148 -16.72 -36.72 -5.54
CA LEU A 148 -16.75 -35.48 -4.76
C LEU A 148 -17.68 -35.68 -3.55
N LYS A 149 -17.13 -35.66 -2.33
CA LYS A 149 -17.89 -35.82 -1.09
C LYS A 149 -17.60 -34.66 -0.14
N ALA A 150 -18.66 -33.96 0.27
CA ALA A 150 -18.61 -32.93 1.32
C ALA A 150 -19.42 -33.38 2.55
N GLY A 151 -18.92 -33.10 3.75
CA GLY A 151 -19.57 -33.51 5.00
C GLY A 151 -20.89 -32.79 5.28
N GLN A 152 -20.97 -31.49 4.96
CA GLN A 152 -22.15 -30.66 5.23
C GLN A 152 -22.76 -30.08 3.95
N LYS A 153 -21.95 -29.45 3.09
CA LYS A 153 -22.42 -28.67 1.94
C LYS A 153 -21.52 -28.86 0.73
N LEU A 154 -22.12 -29.08 -0.43
CA LEU A 154 -21.49 -28.93 -1.74
C LEU A 154 -22.30 -27.89 -2.52
N VAL A 155 -21.63 -26.87 -3.04
CA VAL A 155 -22.24 -25.83 -3.89
C VAL A 155 -21.54 -25.87 -5.24
N ILE A 156 -22.31 -25.94 -6.31
CA ILE A 156 -21.82 -25.85 -7.69
C ILE A 156 -22.61 -24.74 -8.34
N GLU A 157 -21.91 -23.67 -8.72
CA GLU A 157 -22.48 -22.49 -9.37
C GLU A 157 -21.86 -22.34 -10.75
N ALA A 158 -22.70 -21.98 -11.72
CA ALA A 158 -22.27 -21.64 -13.07
C ALA A 158 -23.02 -20.39 -13.52
N GLY A 159 -22.32 -19.43 -14.13
CA GLY A 159 -22.91 -18.14 -14.49
C GLY A 159 -23.90 -18.21 -15.65
N GLN A 160 -23.66 -19.09 -16.63
CA GLN A 160 -24.52 -19.22 -17.81
C GLN A 160 -25.20 -20.58 -17.91
N GLU A 161 -24.48 -21.68 -17.69
CA GLU A 161 -25.03 -23.01 -17.87
C GLU A 161 -24.37 -24.02 -16.92
N LEU A 162 -25.18 -24.84 -16.26
CA LEU A 162 -24.73 -26.05 -15.58
C LEU A 162 -25.39 -27.27 -16.25
N THR A 163 -24.58 -28.15 -16.82
CA THR A 163 -25.06 -29.37 -17.50
C THR A 163 -24.50 -30.64 -16.84
N LEU A 164 -25.38 -31.55 -16.47
CA LEU A 164 -25.08 -32.89 -15.97
C LEU A 164 -25.52 -33.92 -17.01
N LYS A 165 -24.58 -34.65 -17.62
CA LYS A 165 -24.87 -35.60 -18.70
C LYS A 165 -24.42 -37.01 -18.33
N ALA A 166 -25.28 -38.00 -18.56
CA ALA A 166 -24.97 -39.41 -18.37
C ALA A 166 -25.66 -40.26 -19.44
N GLY A 167 -24.87 -40.99 -20.24
CA GLY A 167 -25.39 -41.71 -21.40
C GLY A 167 -26.12 -40.78 -22.38
N GLY A 168 -27.33 -41.18 -22.80
CA GLY A 168 -28.22 -40.37 -23.64
C GLY A 168 -29.09 -39.35 -22.89
N SER A 169 -28.94 -39.22 -21.56
CA SER A 169 -29.75 -38.35 -20.71
C SER A 169 -28.94 -37.15 -20.20
N PHE A 170 -29.60 -36.02 -19.94
CA PHE A 170 -28.99 -34.85 -19.31
C PHE A 170 -29.96 -34.03 -18.47
N ILE A 171 -29.38 -33.24 -17.55
CA ILE A 171 -30.03 -32.14 -16.84
C ILE A 171 -29.23 -30.88 -17.17
N LYS A 172 -29.90 -29.82 -17.62
CA LYS A 172 -29.30 -28.53 -17.93
C LYS A 172 -30.00 -27.43 -17.16
N LEU A 173 -29.23 -26.54 -16.54
CA LEU A 173 -29.70 -25.33 -15.87
C LEU A 173 -29.10 -24.13 -16.59
N ASP A 174 -29.94 -23.21 -17.04
CA ASP A 174 -29.54 -21.97 -17.72
C ASP A 174 -30.57 -20.85 -17.43
N PRO A 175 -30.42 -19.60 -17.93
CA PRO A 175 -31.39 -18.53 -17.69
C PRO A 175 -32.83 -18.83 -18.17
N SER A 176 -33.04 -19.84 -19.03
CA SER A 176 -34.37 -20.26 -19.49
C SER A 176 -35.06 -21.24 -18.52
N GLY A 177 -34.31 -21.83 -17.58
CA GLY A 177 -34.81 -22.70 -16.53
C GLY A 177 -34.08 -24.05 -16.44
N VAL A 178 -34.79 -25.07 -15.95
CA VAL A 178 -34.26 -26.43 -15.78
C VAL A 178 -34.81 -27.34 -16.87
N THR A 179 -33.93 -27.85 -17.73
CA THR A 179 -34.25 -28.86 -18.75
C THR A 179 -33.83 -30.24 -18.27
N VAL A 180 -34.76 -31.20 -18.30
CA VAL A 180 -34.49 -32.62 -18.01
C VAL A 180 -34.85 -33.43 -19.24
N PHE A 181 -33.88 -34.14 -19.82
CA PHE A 181 -34.06 -34.92 -21.05
C PHE A 181 -33.51 -36.34 -20.88
N GLY A 182 -34.29 -37.33 -21.33
CA GLY A 182 -33.92 -38.74 -21.36
C GLY A 182 -35.13 -39.64 -21.67
N PRO A 183 -34.92 -40.94 -21.93
CA PRO A 183 -36.02 -41.86 -22.28
C PRO A 183 -37.13 -41.97 -21.21
N LEU A 184 -36.77 -41.81 -19.93
CA LEU A 184 -37.69 -41.81 -18.80
C LEU A 184 -37.13 -40.94 -17.66
N ALA A 185 -37.90 -39.97 -17.19
CA ALA A 185 -37.58 -39.16 -16.01
C ALA A 185 -38.40 -39.65 -14.79
N LYS A 186 -37.73 -40.25 -13.80
CA LYS A 186 -38.35 -40.72 -12.56
C LYS A 186 -38.25 -39.66 -11.46
N ILE A 187 -39.31 -38.89 -11.25
CA ILE A 187 -39.38 -37.87 -10.20
C ILE A 187 -40.17 -38.47 -9.02
N ASN A 188 -39.55 -38.52 -7.83
CA ASN A 188 -40.13 -39.09 -6.60
C ASN A 188 -40.55 -40.58 -6.69
N ALA A 189 -39.97 -41.37 -7.59
CA ALA A 189 -40.41 -42.74 -7.89
C ALA A 189 -39.72 -43.86 -7.07
N GLY A 190 -39.01 -43.53 -5.98
CA GLY A 190 -38.35 -44.50 -5.08
C GLY A 190 -37.16 -45.25 -5.70
N GLY A 191 -35.94 -44.75 -5.47
CA GLY A 191 -34.68 -45.40 -5.87
C GLY A 191 -33.55 -45.14 -4.87
N SER A 192 -32.46 -45.91 -4.95
CA SER A 192 -31.26 -45.72 -4.13
C SER A 192 -30.15 -45.01 -4.92
N PRO A 193 -29.38 -44.10 -4.30
CA PRO A 193 -28.23 -43.46 -4.95
C PRO A 193 -27.10 -44.47 -5.17
N GLY A 194 -26.22 -44.18 -6.15
CA GLY A 194 -24.93 -44.88 -6.27
C GLY A 194 -24.02 -44.61 -5.06
N SER A 195 -23.03 -45.49 -4.84
CA SER A 195 -22.01 -45.30 -3.79
C SER A 195 -20.63 -45.15 -4.42
N GLY A 196 -19.86 -44.16 -3.95
CA GLY A 196 -18.49 -43.93 -4.42
C GLY A 196 -17.43 -44.66 -3.60
N SER A 197 -16.23 -44.84 -4.15
CA SER A 197 -15.17 -45.71 -3.57
C SER A 197 -14.52 -45.24 -2.26
N GLY A 198 -14.75 -43.98 -1.84
CA GLY A 198 -14.19 -43.38 -0.63
C GLY A 198 -12.71 -42.96 -0.72
N LEU A 199 -12.21 -42.22 0.29
CA LEU A 199 -10.84 -41.68 0.33
C LEU A 199 -9.84 -42.70 0.92
N ARG A 200 -8.67 -42.89 0.29
CA ARG A 200 -7.57 -43.77 0.77
C ARG A 200 -6.20 -43.08 0.61
N LEU A 201 -5.96 -42.00 1.34
CA LEU A 201 -4.69 -41.25 1.29
C LEU A 201 -3.52 -42.02 1.94
N ARG A 202 -2.32 -41.86 1.38
CA ARG A 202 -1.04 -42.26 2.00
C ARG A 202 -0.26 -40.99 2.38
N GLY A 203 0.31 -40.96 3.59
CA GLY A 203 1.07 -39.81 4.09
C GLY A 203 2.52 -39.78 3.59
N PRO A 204 3.19 -38.61 3.61
CA PRO A 204 4.60 -38.48 3.26
C PRO A 204 5.52 -39.14 4.29
N TRP A 205 6.73 -39.49 3.86
CA TRP A 205 7.83 -39.90 4.75
C TRP A 205 8.44 -38.66 5.43
N LEU A 206 9.34 -38.81 6.42
CA LEU A 206 10.03 -37.69 7.08
C LEU A 206 11.54 -37.79 6.82
N PRO A 207 12.27 -36.66 6.62
CA PRO A 207 13.71 -36.72 6.41
C PRO A 207 14.43 -36.97 7.73
N ALA A 208 15.55 -37.70 7.69
CA ALA A 208 16.53 -37.67 8.77
C ALA A 208 17.44 -36.45 8.62
N ALA A 209 18.02 -35.94 9.71
CA ALA A 209 19.04 -34.89 9.63
C ALA A 209 20.28 -35.41 8.89
N ALA A 210 20.94 -34.55 8.10
CA ALA A 210 22.09 -34.92 7.27
C ALA A 210 23.17 -35.72 8.04
N ALA A 211 23.47 -35.32 9.28
CA ALA A 211 24.44 -36.02 10.15
C ALA A 211 24.02 -37.42 10.65
N SER A 212 22.79 -37.86 10.38
CA SER A 212 22.16 -39.10 10.90
C SER A 212 21.61 -40.03 9.82
N ALA A 213 21.76 -39.68 8.54
CA ALA A 213 21.28 -40.49 7.42
C ALA A 213 22.22 -41.68 7.16
N LEU A 214 21.67 -42.89 7.03
CA LEU A 214 22.39 -44.08 6.55
C LEU A 214 22.20 -44.21 5.03
N ALA A 215 23.25 -44.62 4.31
CA ALA A 215 23.18 -44.84 2.86
C ALA A 215 22.11 -45.89 2.50
N GLY A 216 21.22 -45.56 1.55
CA GLY A 216 20.24 -46.48 0.99
C GLY A 216 20.87 -47.50 0.03
N GLN A 217 20.22 -48.67 -0.13
CA GLN A 217 20.64 -49.70 -1.10
C GLN A 217 20.03 -49.44 -2.49
N LEU A 218 20.82 -49.64 -3.55
CA LEU A 218 20.43 -49.56 -4.96
C LEU A 218 19.34 -50.59 -5.31
N LEU A 219 18.28 -50.15 -5.99
CA LEU A 219 17.30 -51.00 -6.68
C LEU A 219 17.47 -50.90 -8.20
N ALA A 220 17.16 -51.99 -8.90
CA ALA A 220 17.57 -52.23 -10.29
C ALA A 220 16.96 -51.24 -11.32
N ARG A 221 17.80 -50.84 -12.28
CA ARG A 221 17.51 -49.92 -13.40
C ARG A 221 16.37 -50.39 -14.31
N ALA A 222 15.54 -49.44 -14.76
CA ALA A 222 14.68 -49.57 -15.94
C ALA A 222 15.33 -48.86 -17.15
N GLN A 223 15.23 -49.47 -18.33
CA GLN A 223 15.85 -48.98 -19.58
C GLN A 223 14.98 -47.92 -20.30
N PRO A 224 15.57 -47.00 -21.10
CA PRO A 224 14.84 -45.99 -21.86
C PRO A 224 14.21 -46.56 -23.14
N SER A 225 13.03 -46.07 -23.52
CA SER A 225 12.38 -46.36 -24.80
C SER A 225 12.60 -45.27 -25.85
N ALA A 226 12.57 -45.68 -27.11
CA ALA A 226 12.94 -45.01 -28.35
C ALA A 226 12.11 -43.78 -28.79
N LEU A 227 11.69 -42.90 -27.89
CA LEU A 227 10.90 -41.69 -28.22
C LEU A 227 11.74 -40.39 -28.27
N ALA A 228 13.05 -40.48 -28.02
CA ALA A 228 13.97 -39.34 -28.03
C ALA A 228 14.61 -39.04 -29.40
N GLN A 229 14.29 -39.83 -30.45
CA GLN A 229 14.85 -39.67 -31.80
C GLN A 229 13.90 -39.03 -32.82
N ALA A 230 12.71 -38.57 -32.39
CA ALA A 230 11.67 -38.08 -33.31
C ALA A 230 11.32 -36.58 -33.15
N LEU A 231 12.03 -35.84 -32.29
CA LEU A 231 11.70 -34.44 -31.98
C LEU A 231 12.76 -33.42 -32.46
N GLU A 232 13.80 -33.87 -33.17
CA GLU A 232 14.95 -33.03 -33.54
C GLU A 232 14.83 -32.43 -34.97
N GLU A 233 13.75 -32.71 -35.71
CA GLU A 233 13.56 -32.22 -37.09
C GLU A 233 12.46 -31.14 -37.22
N ALA A 234 11.79 -30.75 -36.12
CA ALA A 234 10.73 -29.74 -36.14
C ALA A 234 11.16 -28.33 -35.67
N GLU A 235 12.31 -28.21 -34.99
CA GLU A 235 12.76 -26.94 -34.39
C GLU A 235 13.46 -25.98 -35.36
N LEU A 236 13.83 -26.42 -36.57
CA LEU A 236 14.64 -25.62 -37.52
C LEU A 236 13.83 -24.84 -38.56
N GLN A 237 12.50 -24.77 -38.44
CA GLN A 237 11.65 -23.96 -39.33
C GLN A 237 10.86 -22.85 -38.63
N GLU A 238 10.81 -22.81 -37.29
CA GLU A 238 10.14 -21.74 -36.55
C GLU A 238 11.11 -20.58 -36.16
N GLU A 239 12.42 -20.80 -36.15
CA GLU A 239 13.41 -19.76 -35.76
C GLU A 239 13.59 -18.64 -36.81
N GLU A 240 13.31 -18.86 -38.11
CA GLU A 240 13.48 -17.81 -39.15
C GLU A 240 12.23 -16.90 -39.31
N GLU A 241 11.05 -17.29 -38.83
CA GLU A 241 9.84 -16.44 -38.88
C GLU A 241 9.66 -15.55 -37.63
N GLU A 242 10.28 -15.89 -36.49
CA GLU A 242 10.21 -15.06 -35.27
C GLU A 242 11.13 -13.83 -35.31
N GLU A 243 12.30 -13.89 -35.98
CA GLU A 243 13.23 -12.75 -36.09
C GLU A 243 12.68 -11.59 -36.95
N GLU A 244 11.86 -11.84 -37.98
CA GLU A 244 11.22 -10.78 -38.79
C GLU A 244 10.00 -10.14 -38.09
N LEU A 245 9.41 -10.79 -37.06
CA LEU A 245 8.29 -10.27 -36.27
C LEU A 245 8.73 -9.43 -35.06
N GLU A 246 9.94 -9.64 -34.54
CA GLU A 246 10.50 -8.86 -33.43
C GLU A 246 10.99 -7.47 -33.88
N GLU A 247 11.58 -7.34 -35.08
CA GLU A 247 11.99 -6.04 -35.63
C GLU A 247 10.80 -5.12 -35.97
N ALA A 248 9.60 -5.66 -36.17
CA ALA A 248 8.38 -4.87 -36.40
C ALA A 248 7.70 -4.35 -35.11
N LYS A 249 8.06 -4.87 -33.92
CA LYS A 249 7.44 -4.48 -32.63
C LYS A 249 8.09 -3.25 -31.99
N GLU A 250 9.31 -2.88 -32.39
CA GLU A 250 10.06 -1.77 -31.76
C GLU A 250 9.42 -0.38 -31.96
N GLU A 251 8.47 -0.21 -32.90
CA GLU A 251 7.83 1.10 -33.13
C GLU A 251 6.53 1.38 -32.33
N THR A 252 6.00 0.46 -31.50
CA THR A 252 4.63 0.61 -30.92
C THR A 252 4.45 0.36 -29.41
N GLY A 253 5.28 0.94 -28.54
CA GLY A 253 5.04 0.94 -27.08
C GLY A 253 4.01 1.98 -26.58
N ILE A 254 3.52 1.82 -25.33
CA ILE A 254 2.56 2.72 -24.67
C ILE A 254 3.23 3.66 -23.66
N THR A 255 2.49 4.70 -23.24
CA THR A 255 2.79 5.45 -22.01
C THR A 255 1.95 4.89 -20.86
N LEU A 256 2.59 4.39 -19.80
CA LEU A 256 1.90 3.94 -18.59
C LEU A 256 1.85 5.10 -17.59
N ARG A 257 0.64 5.51 -17.22
CA ARG A 257 0.40 6.62 -16.31
C ARG A 257 -0.02 6.12 -14.92
N ILE A 258 0.71 6.55 -13.91
CA ILE A 258 0.64 6.04 -12.54
C ILE A 258 0.11 7.14 -11.61
N GLY A 259 -1.12 6.95 -11.11
CA GLY A 259 -1.71 7.80 -10.08
C GLY A 259 -1.21 7.40 -8.68
N VAL A 260 -0.54 8.30 -7.96
CA VAL A 260 0.01 8.04 -6.62
C VAL A 260 -0.65 8.95 -5.59
N PHE A 261 -1.37 8.37 -4.63
CA PHE A 261 -2.25 9.09 -3.71
C PHE A 261 -1.80 8.94 -2.25
N PHE A 262 -1.29 10.02 -1.65
CA PHE A 262 -0.82 10.06 -0.25
C PHE A 262 -1.81 10.75 0.69
N ASP A 263 -2.49 9.99 1.56
CA ASP A 263 -3.51 10.55 2.45
C ASP A 263 -2.93 11.32 3.66
N GLY A 264 -3.77 12.13 4.29
CA GLY A 264 -3.45 12.93 5.48
C GLY A 264 -3.29 12.11 6.76
N THR A 265 -2.57 12.64 7.75
CA THR A 265 -2.33 12.00 9.05
C THR A 265 -3.62 11.56 9.72
N GLY A 266 -3.67 10.31 10.19
CA GLY A 266 -4.86 9.78 10.83
C GLY A 266 -5.98 9.38 9.87
N ASN A 267 -5.85 9.55 8.55
CA ASN A 267 -6.83 9.00 7.60
C ASN A 267 -6.41 7.60 7.15
N ASN A 268 -7.39 6.69 7.15
CA ASN A 268 -7.26 5.35 6.58
C ASN A 268 -8.61 4.98 5.94
N GLN A 269 -8.63 4.81 4.62
CA GLN A 269 -9.84 4.50 3.86
C GLN A 269 -10.52 3.20 4.34
N ALA A 270 -9.75 2.16 4.67
CA ALA A 270 -10.28 0.89 5.15
C ALA A 270 -10.93 1.03 6.54
N ASN A 271 -10.27 1.74 7.48
CA ASN A 271 -10.80 1.97 8.83
C ASN A 271 -12.04 2.89 8.82
N ALA A 272 -12.05 3.91 7.96
CA ALA A 272 -13.19 4.79 7.77
C ALA A 272 -14.37 4.07 7.11
N ALA A 273 -14.11 3.16 6.16
CA ALA A 273 -15.13 2.34 5.51
C ALA A 273 -15.75 1.31 6.47
N LEU A 274 -14.93 0.66 7.31
CA LEU A 274 -15.37 -0.30 8.32
C LEU A 274 -16.36 0.34 9.31
N THR A 275 -16.06 1.55 9.77
CA THR A 275 -16.92 2.29 10.70
C THR A 275 -18.10 2.99 10.02
N ALA A 276 -18.04 3.29 8.73
CA ALA A 276 -19.18 3.81 7.98
C ALA A 276 -20.34 2.80 7.90
N GLN A 277 -20.07 1.50 8.03
CA GLN A 277 -21.08 0.44 8.07
C GLN A 277 -21.79 0.38 9.44
N CYS A 278 -21.05 0.57 10.53
CA CYS A 278 -21.62 0.76 11.88
C CYS A 278 -22.53 1.99 12.00
N ARG A 279 -22.44 2.94 11.06
CA ARG A 279 -23.17 4.22 11.10
C ARG A 279 -24.34 4.28 10.15
N ARG A 280 -24.49 3.30 9.23
CA ARG A 280 -25.33 3.51 8.04
C ARG A 280 -26.81 3.22 8.18
N ASP A 281 -27.33 2.58 9.24
CA ASP A 281 -28.79 2.35 9.38
C ASP A 281 -29.31 2.03 10.81
N ASP A 282 -28.90 2.80 11.83
CA ASP A 282 -29.39 2.58 13.22
C ASP A 282 -30.78 3.17 13.52
N ARG A 283 -31.55 3.61 12.51
CA ARG A 283 -32.88 4.21 12.74
C ARG A 283 -34.07 3.52 12.09
N GLU A 284 -33.86 2.53 11.21
CA GLU A 284 -34.99 1.86 10.54
C GLU A 284 -34.98 0.31 10.63
N LEU A 285 -33.93 -0.34 11.17
CA LEU A 285 -33.77 -1.80 11.04
C LEU A 285 -33.66 -2.62 12.33
N TYR A 286 -33.45 -2.03 13.52
CA TYR A 286 -33.09 -2.80 14.72
C TYR A 286 -33.89 -2.41 15.98
N SER A 287 -34.17 -3.40 16.84
CA SER A 287 -34.80 -3.22 18.16
C SER A 287 -33.78 -2.73 19.21
N ASP A 288 -34.26 -2.12 20.30
CA ASP A 288 -33.44 -1.55 21.39
C ASP A 288 -32.39 -2.54 21.96
N GLU A 289 -32.71 -3.84 22.05
CA GLU A 289 -31.77 -4.88 22.49
C GLU A 289 -30.61 -5.12 21.49
N THR A 290 -30.89 -4.96 20.19
CA THR A 290 -29.89 -5.16 19.12
C THR A 290 -28.94 -3.96 19.03
N LEU A 291 -29.46 -2.74 19.24
CA LEU A 291 -28.68 -1.50 19.37
C LEU A 291 -27.72 -1.55 20.57
N GLN A 292 -28.10 -2.20 21.67
CA GLN A 292 -27.24 -2.38 22.84
C GLN A 292 -26.03 -3.31 22.55
N SER A 293 -26.23 -4.34 21.71
CA SER A 293 -25.15 -5.24 21.27
C SER A 293 -24.17 -4.55 20.31
N VAL A 294 -24.68 -3.75 19.36
CA VAL A 294 -23.87 -2.91 18.48
C VAL A 294 -23.09 -1.86 19.27
N ALA A 295 -23.71 -1.24 20.28
CA ALA A 295 -23.04 -0.29 21.17
C ALA A 295 -21.91 -0.95 21.99
N GLN A 296 -22.07 -2.19 22.46
CA GLN A 296 -21.00 -2.94 23.11
C GLN A 296 -19.86 -3.32 22.15
N HIS A 297 -20.17 -3.56 20.87
CA HIS A 297 -19.16 -3.80 19.82
C HIS A 297 -18.36 -2.52 19.51
N CYS A 298 -19.05 -1.38 19.31
CA CYS A 298 -18.44 -0.08 19.03
C CYS A 298 -17.62 0.47 20.23
N ALA A 299 -18.02 0.17 21.46
CA ALA A 299 -17.27 0.55 22.66
C ALA A 299 -15.86 -0.06 22.70
N ARG A 300 -15.64 -1.22 22.05
CA ARG A 300 -14.30 -1.85 21.93
C ARG A 300 -13.35 -1.10 20.99
N TYR A 301 -13.88 -0.21 20.14
CA TYR A 301 -13.12 0.64 19.21
C TYR A 301 -13.09 2.12 19.65
N GLY A 302 -13.43 2.41 20.91
CA GLY A 302 -13.23 3.74 21.52
C GLY A 302 -14.39 4.72 21.44
N PHE A 303 -15.58 4.31 20.96
CA PHE A 303 -16.80 5.13 21.01
C PHE A 303 -17.31 5.23 22.46
N LYS A 304 -17.58 6.45 22.96
CA LYS A 304 -18.10 6.70 24.32
C LYS A 304 -19.32 7.63 24.30
N ASP A 305 -20.04 7.63 25.43
CA ASP A 305 -21.13 8.56 25.76
C ASP A 305 -22.28 8.58 24.74
N MET A 306 -23.03 7.47 24.69
CA MET A 306 -24.30 7.39 23.96
C MET A 306 -25.37 8.20 24.69
N ASN A 307 -26.02 9.15 24.02
CA ASN A 307 -27.14 9.88 24.61
C ASN A 307 -28.44 9.03 24.62
N GLU A 308 -29.48 9.50 25.33
CA GLU A 308 -30.80 8.85 25.42
C GLU A 308 -31.50 8.63 24.06
N ALA A 309 -30.96 9.20 22.97
CA ALA A 309 -31.44 9.05 21.59
C ALA A 309 -30.55 8.13 20.72
N GLY A 310 -29.65 7.35 21.34
CA GLY A 310 -28.82 6.35 20.64
C GLY A 310 -27.67 6.92 19.80
N VAL A 311 -27.29 8.18 20.01
CA VAL A 311 -26.19 8.84 19.26
C VAL A 311 -24.93 8.88 20.13
N PHE A 312 -23.81 8.35 19.62
CA PHE A 312 -22.49 8.52 20.24
C PHE A 312 -22.08 9.99 20.19
N SER A 313 -21.97 10.63 21.36
CA SER A 313 -21.65 12.05 21.47
C SER A 313 -20.14 12.36 21.40
N THR A 314 -19.30 11.32 21.43
CA THR A 314 -17.85 11.45 21.25
C THR A 314 -17.35 10.46 20.19
N THR A 315 -16.66 10.98 19.18
CA THR A 315 -15.96 10.18 18.18
C THR A 315 -14.51 9.96 18.62
N PRO A 316 -13.91 8.81 18.30
CA PRO A 316 -12.50 8.57 18.57
C PRO A 316 -11.61 9.63 17.89
N ASN A 317 -10.58 10.12 18.59
CA ASN A 317 -9.57 11.03 18.02
C ASN A 317 -8.48 10.25 17.26
N ASN A 318 -8.88 9.25 16.48
CA ASN A 318 -8.01 8.33 15.75
C ASN A 318 -8.61 8.03 14.36
N SER A 319 -7.97 7.16 13.58
CA SER A 319 -8.36 6.90 12.18
C SER A 319 -9.75 6.31 11.98
N TYR A 320 -10.35 5.73 13.02
CA TYR A 320 -11.70 5.19 13.01
C TYR A 320 -12.78 6.27 13.18
N GLY A 321 -12.43 7.49 13.59
CA GLY A 321 -13.37 8.60 13.80
C GLY A 321 -13.60 9.50 12.58
N ASN A 322 -12.83 9.34 11.50
CA ASN A 322 -12.83 10.26 10.36
C ASN A 322 -13.78 9.83 9.22
N ALA A 323 -14.13 10.78 8.35
CA ALA A 323 -14.69 10.51 7.02
C ALA A 323 -13.58 10.32 5.97
N PRO A 324 -13.87 9.82 4.77
CA PRO A 324 -12.90 9.79 3.68
C PRO A 324 -12.32 11.17 3.36
N SER A 325 -11.04 11.23 3.02
CA SER A 325 -10.38 12.45 2.52
C SER A 325 -10.64 12.65 1.03
N ASN A 326 -10.35 13.84 0.54
CA ASN A 326 -10.38 14.12 -0.89
C ASN A 326 -9.33 13.33 -1.67
N VAL A 327 -8.22 12.92 -1.04
CA VAL A 327 -7.22 12.05 -1.69
C VAL A 327 -7.80 10.65 -1.92
N ALA A 328 -8.50 10.09 -0.93
CA ALA A 328 -9.19 8.81 -1.08
C ALA A 328 -10.32 8.89 -2.13
N LEU A 329 -11.10 9.98 -2.12
CA LEU A 329 -12.16 10.21 -3.10
C LEU A 329 -11.63 10.39 -4.54
N LEU A 330 -10.47 11.04 -4.72
CA LEU A 330 -9.82 11.13 -6.02
C LEU A 330 -9.25 9.77 -6.46
N PHE A 331 -8.67 8.98 -5.55
CA PHE A 331 -8.22 7.62 -5.84
C PHE A 331 -9.38 6.75 -6.36
N ASP A 332 -10.56 6.84 -5.75
CA ASP A 332 -11.74 6.11 -6.19
C ASP A 332 -12.18 6.52 -7.62
N LEU A 333 -12.01 7.79 -7.98
CA LEU A 333 -12.34 8.34 -9.31
C LEU A 333 -11.27 8.09 -10.37
N TYR A 334 -10.04 7.73 -10.01
CA TYR A 334 -8.95 7.59 -10.99
C TYR A 334 -9.14 6.29 -11.79
N THR A 335 -9.09 6.38 -13.12
CA THR A 335 -9.23 5.21 -14.01
C THR A 335 -8.10 4.21 -13.77
N ASP A 336 -8.42 2.91 -13.78
CA ASP A 336 -7.47 1.85 -13.50
C ASP A 336 -7.62 0.70 -14.51
N ASN A 337 -6.53 0.36 -15.18
CA ASN A 337 -6.42 -0.76 -16.12
C ASN A 337 -5.63 -1.93 -15.53
N ALA A 338 -5.37 -1.95 -14.22
CA ALA A 338 -4.77 -3.11 -13.56
C ALA A 338 -5.67 -4.35 -13.63
N THR A 339 -6.99 -4.18 -13.82
CA THR A 339 -7.96 -5.30 -13.90
C THR A 339 -8.65 -5.44 -15.26
N ASP A 340 -8.50 -4.43 -16.14
CA ASP A 340 -9.20 -4.36 -17.42
C ASP A 340 -8.20 -4.36 -18.58
N ALA A 341 -8.47 -5.15 -19.62
CA ALA A 341 -7.60 -5.24 -20.79
C ALA A 341 -7.66 -3.94 -21.62
N LEU A 342 -6.49 -3.51 -22.09
CA LEU A 342 -6.33 -2.42 -23.04
C LEU A 342 -6.90 -2.82 -24.41
N THR A 343 -7.37 -1.82 -25.15
CA THR A 343 -7.72 -2.03 -26.55
C THR A 343 -6.44 -2.26 -27.39
N PRO A 344 -6.50 -3.03 -28.50
CA PRO A 344 -5.32 -3.34 -29.31
C PRO A 344 -4.58 -2.11 -29.87
N ASP A 345 -5.24 -0.95 -29.95
CA ASP A 345 -4.72 0.33 -30.43
C ASP A 345 -4.36 1.32 -29.31
N ALA A 346 -4.49 0.90 -28.04
CA ALA A 346 -4.25 1.76 -26.89
C ALA A 346 -2.81 2.27 -26.88
N ARG A 347 -2.66 3.59 -26.73
CA ARG A 347 -1.36 4.27 -26.54
C ARG A 347 -1.07 4.65 -25.09
N LEU A 348 -2.07 4.49 -24.23
CA LEU A 348 -2.05 4.85 -22.82
C LEU A 348 -2.57 3.68 -21.98
N GLY A 349 -1.92 3.43 -20.85
CA GLY A 349 -2.42 2.58 -19.79
C GLY A 349 -2.45 3.35 -18.48
N TYR A 350 -3.40 3.03 -17.60
CA TYR A 350 -3.55 3.70 -16.30
C TYR A 350 -3.44 2.69 -15.18
N VAL A 351 -2.68 3.02 -14.14
CA VAL A 351 -2.68 2.29 -12.87
C VAL A 351 -2.69 3.29 -11.72
N LYS A 352 -3.19 2.87 -10.55
CA LYS A 352 -3.28 3.74 -9.38
C LYS A 352 -2.86 3.04 -8.10
N THR A 353 -2.31 3.83 -7.18
CA THR A 353 -1.84 3.35 -5.89
C THR A 353 -2.27 4.30 -4.77
N TYR A 354 -2.81 3.75 -3.69
CA TYR A 354 -3.19 4.49 -2.48
C TYR A 354 -2.29 4.18 -1.26
N MET A 355 -1.84 5.25 -0.60
CA MET A 355 -0.98 5.26 0.58
C MET A 355 -1.78 5.82 1.74
N GLU A 356 -1.88 5.05 2.82
CA GLU A 356 -2.61 5.47 3.99
C GLU A 356 -1.90 6.62 4.71
N GLY A 357 -2.65 7.36 5.51
CA GLY A 357 -2.16 8.52 6.26
C GLY A 357 -0.95 8.21 7.13
N ILE A 358 -0.08 9.19 7.31
CA ILE A 358 1.04 9.07 8.26
C ILE A 358 0.51 8.77 9.66
N GLY A 359 1.11 7.78 10.34
CA GLY A 359 0.70 7.37 11.68
C GLY A 359 -0.50 6.42 11.79
N THR A 360 -0.92 5.78 10.70
CA THR A 360 -1.99 4.76 10.68
C THR A 360 -1.50 3.45 10.05
N SER A 361 -2.17 2.34 10.32
CA SER A 361 -1.99 1.07 9.61
C SER A 361 -3.34 0.39 9.44
N SER A 362 -3.56 -0.30 8.33
CA SER A 362 -4.79 -1.08 8.12
C SER A 362 -4.83 -2.22 9.15
N GLU A 363 -5.95 -2.33 9.88
CA GLU A 363 -6.21 -3.38 10.89
C GLU A 363 -5.24 -3.41 12.10
N GLY A 364 -4.42 -2.36 12.30
CA GLY A 364 -3.48 -2.23 13.42
C GLY A 364 -3.67 -0.93 14.23
N ASP A 365 -3.04 -0.85 15.40
CA ASP A 365 -3.10 0.32 16.27
C ASP A 365 -2.41 1.55 15.66
N ASP A 366 -3.06 2.71 15.76
CA ASP A 366 -2.49 3.99 15.32
C ASP A 366 -1.20 4.34 16.09
N SER A 367 -0.14 4.71 15.38
CA SER A 367 1.14 5.09 15.99
C SER A 367 1.11 6.54 16.47
N LEU A 368 0.80 6.76 17.75
CA LEU A 368 0.83 8.09 18.39
C LEU A 368 2.17 8.81 18.19
N PHE A 369 3.28 8.08 18.20
CA PHE A 369 4.61 8.65 17.95
C PHE A 369 4.73 9.18 16.51
N SER A 370 4.28 8.42 15.52
CA SER A 370 4.36 8.81 14.10
C SER A 370 3.35 9.91 13.76
N GLN A 371 2.16 9.89 14.38
CA GLN A 371 1.17 10.97 14.29
C GLN A 371 1.66 12.27 14.95
N ALA A 372 2.43 12.19 16.03
CA ALA A 372 2.96 13.38 16.69
C ALA A 372 4.17 13.96 15.95
N SER A 373 5.10 13.10 15.49
CA SER A 373 6.40 13.52 14.96
C SER A 373 6.50 13.61 13.44
N GLY A 374 5.61 12.95 12.69
CA GLY A 374 5.76 12.75 11.24
C GLY A 374 6.88 11.79 10.85
N GLN A 375 7.55 11.14 11.82
CA GLN A 375 8.67 10.22 11.65
C GLN A 375 8.30 8.80 12.16
N GLY A 376 9.22 7.84 12.02
CA GLY A 376 8.99 6.44 12.41
C GLY A 376 8.45 5.58 11.28
N ASP A 377 8.01 4.36 11.62
CA ASP A 377 7.69 3.30 10.65
C ASP A 377 6.50 3.62 9.73
N SER A 378 5.72 4.64 10.07
CA SER A 378 4.63 5.19 9.23
C SER A 378 4.77 6.69 8.95
N GLY A 379 5.99 7.25 9.10
CA GLY A 379 6.33 8.63 8.79
C GLY A 379 6.45 8.94 7.28
N VAL A 380 6.74 10.21 6.94
CA VAL A 380 6.78 10.70 5.54
C VAL A 380 7.69 9.85 4.63
N ILE A 381 8.94 9.62 5.05
CA ILE A 381 9.92 8.84 4.27
C ILE A 381 9.49 7.37 4.15
N SER A 382 8.92 6.80 5.22
CA SER A 382 8.46 5.41 5.20
C SER A 382 7.30 5.21 4.22
N ARG A 383 6.35 6.15 4.15
CA ARG A 383 5.26 6.10 3.17
C ARG A 383 5.72 6.21 1.73
N VAL A 384 6.73 7.04 1.48
CA VAL A 384 7.38 7.13 0.16
C VAL A 384 8.05 5.79 -0.19
N ARG A 385 8.77 5.15 0.73
CA ARG A 385 9.35 3.81 0.48
C ARG A 385 8.28 2.74 0.24
N GLN A 386 7.22 2.72 1.05
CA GLN A 386 6.10 1.77 0.88
C GLN A 386 5.39 1.95 -0.46
N SER A 387 5.31 3.18 -0.99
CA SER A 387 4.69 3.41 -2.30
C SER A 387 5.42 2.68 -3.44
N LEU A 388 6.74 2.46 -3.33
CA LEU A 388 7.52 1.79 -4.38
C LEU A 388 7.08 0.35 -4.57
N ASP A 389 6.94 -0.40 -3.47
CA ASP A 389 6.45 -1.78 -3.50
C ASP A 389 5.02 -1.88 -4.03
N LYS A 390 4.16 -0.92 -3.66
CA LYS A 390 2.77 -0.91 -4.11
C LYS A 390 2.66 -0.53 -5.60
N ILE A 391 3.47 0.41 -6.09
CA ILE A 391 3.57 0.76 -7.52
C ILE A 391 4.02 -0.46 -8.32
N ARG A 392 5.10 -1.12 -7.89
CA ARG A 392 5.63 -2.34 -8.54
C ARG A 392 4.54 -3.40 -8.70
N ARG A 393 3.82 -3.72 -7.62
CA ARG A 393 2.72 -4.69 -7.65
C ARG A 393 1.59 -4.29 -8.60
N GLN A 394 1.25 -3.01 -8.67
CA GLN A 394 0.21 -2.54 -9.59
C GLN A 394 0.63 -2.65 -11.06
N ILE A 395 1.90 -2.37 -11.38
CA ILE A 395 2.43 -2.59 -12.72
C ILE A 395 2.44 -4.10 -13.05
N ASP A 396 2.82 -4.96 -12.10
CA ASP A 396 2.76 -6.41 -12.29
C ASP A 396 1.33 -6.89 -12.60
N PHE A 397 0.31 -6.42 -11.87
CA PHE A 397 -1.09 -6.74 -12.16
C PHE A 397 -1.52 -6.23 -13.55
N PHE A 398 -1.15 -5.00 -13.89
CA PHE A 398 -1.42 -4.44 -15.20
C PHE A 398 -0.81 -5.28 -16.34
N LEU A 399 0.42 -5.76 -16.21
CA LEU A 399 1.08 -6.60 -17.22
C LEU A 399 0.55 -8.03 -17.26
N GLN A 400 0.01 -8.55 -16.15
CA GLN A 400 -0.71 -9.84 -16.15
C GLN A 400 -1.99 -9.77 -16.99
N VAL A 401 -2.70 -8.65 -16.93
CA VAL A 401 -3.90 -8.41 -17.73
C VAL A 401 -3.57 -8.00 -19.16
N ASN A 402 -2.44 -7.30 -19.36
CA ASN A 402 -1.98 -6.76 -20.64
C ASN A 402 -0.60 -7.34 -21.03
N PRO A 403 -0.49 -8.66 -21.26
CA PRO A 403 0.79 -9.32 -21.50
C PRO A 403 1.44 -8.84 -22.81
N GLY A 404 2.77 -8.75 -22.82
CA GLY A 404 3.53 -8.28 -23.98
C GLY A 404 3.46 -6.78 -24.24
N THR A 405 2.82 -6.01 -23.34
CA THR A 405 2.77 -4.55 -23.45
C THR A 405 4.15 -3.94 -23.18
N LEU A 406 4.70 -3.25 -24.17
CA LEU A 406 5.92 -2.47 -24.03
C LEU A 406 5.61 -1.08 -23.45
N VAL A 407 6.10 -0.81 -22.25
CA VAL A 407 5.95 0.47 -21.55
C VAL A 407 7.15 1.35 -21.90
N ARG A 408 6.97 2.24 -22.87
CA ARG A 408 8.05 3.12 -23.36
C ARG A 408 8.22 4.38 -22.52
N LYS A 409 7.17 4.81 -21.82
CA LYS A 409 7.19 5.99 -20.96
C LYS A 409 6.42 5.76 -19.68
N LEU A 410 6.94 6.29 -18.58
CA LEU A 410 6.23 6.40 -17.31
C LEU A 410 5.81 7.84 -17.08
N GLU A 411 4.54 8.04 -16.74
CA GLU A 411 4.01 9.36 -16.41
C GLU A 411 3.33 9.34 -15.05
N PHE A 412 3.66 10.27 -14.15
CA PHE A 412 3.12 10.28 -12.79
C PHE A 412 2.07 11.39 -12.59
N ASP A 413 0.96 11.04 -11.94
CA ASP A 413 0.01 11.98 -11.36
C ASP A 413 0.01 11.81 -9.84
N ILE A 414 0.54 12.79 -9.11
CA ILE A 414 0.84 12.68 -7.68
C ILE A 414 -0.13 13.54 -6.89
N PHE A 415 -0.82 12.96 -5.93
CA PHE A 415 -1.76 13.66 -5.06
C PHE A 415 -1.39 13.49 -3.59
N GLY A 416 -1.62 14.53 -2.79
CA GLY A 416 -1.49 14.37 -1.36
C GLY A 416 -2.21 15.43 -0.53
N PHE A 417 -2.54 15.08 0.72
CA PHE A 417 -3.18 15.97 1.69
C PHE A 417 -2.34 16.10 2.96
N SER A 418 -2.15 17.32 3.48
CA SER A 418 -1.48 17.57 4.77
C SER A 418 -0.04 17.05 4.79
N ARG A 419 0.31 16.11 5.67
CA ARG A 419 1.59 15.40 5.64
C ARG A 419 1.69 14.40 4.47
N GLY A 420 0.57 13.88 3.97
CA GLY A 420 0.54 13.16 2.70
C GLY A 420 0.94 14.06 1.53
N ALA A 421 0.62 15.35 1.56
CA ALA A 421 1.13 16.32 0.58
C ALA A 421 2.64 16.56 0.74
N ALA A 422 3.18 16.49 1.97
CA ALA A 422 4.62 16.50 2.20
C ALA A 422 5.29 15.23 1.63
N ALA A 423 4.66 14.06 1.77
CA ALA A 423 5.10 12.81 1.15
C ALA A 423 5.03 12.87 -0.38
N ALA A 424 3.96 13.43 -0.95
CA ALA A 424 3.81 13.64 -2.38
C ALA A 424 4.92 14.54 -2.96
N ARG A 425 5.27 15.63 -2.27
CA ARG A 425 6.40 16.51 -2.64
C ARG A 425 7.73 15.77 -2.55
N HIS A 426 7.92 14.99 -1.50
CA HIS A 426 9.14 14.21 -1.34
C HIS A 426 9.27 13.13 -2.42
N PHE A 427 8.18 12.41 -2.72
CA PHE A 427 8.11 11.42 -3.80
C PHE A 427 8.39 12.04 -5.17
N ALA A 428 7.84 13.23 -5.46
CA ALA A 428 8.17 13.97 -6.68
C ALA A 428 9.67 14.28 -6.78
N ASN A 429 10.33 14.65 -5.67
CA ASN A 429 11.78 14.85 -5.65
C ASN A 429 12.56 13.54 -5.84
N GLU A 430 12.05 12.41 -5.36
CA GLU A 430 12.68 11.11 -5.62
C GLU A 430 12.64 10.75 -7.11
N ILE A 431 11.58 11.10 -7.84
CA ILE A 431 11.48 10.94 -9.30
C ILE A 431 12.54 11.80 -10.02
N LEU A 432 12.81 13.01 -9.53
CA LEU A 432 13.75 13.95 -10.14
C LEU A 432 15.23 13.59 -9.93
N LYS A 433 15.54 12.62 -9.05
CA LYS A 433 16.94 12.24 -8.81
C LYS A 433 17.55 11.63 -10.07
N PRO A 434 18.85 11.86 -10.34
CA PRO A 434 19.56 11.19 -11.42
C PRO A 434 19.37 9.67 -11.35
N GLN A 435 19.17 9.03 -12.49
CA GLN A 435 18.90 7.59 -12.61
C GLN A 435 17.63 7.11 -11.89
N GLY A 436 16.63 7.97 -11.65
CA GLY A 436 15.32 7.55 -11.12
C GLY A 436 15.25 7.35 -9.60
N GLY A 437 16.31 7.68 -8.86
CA GLY A 437 16.34 7.62 -7.41
C GLY A 437 15.91 6.25 -6.85
N VAL A 438 15.05 6.27 -5.83
CA VAL A 438 14.52 5.03 -5.22
C VAL A 438 13.56 4.25 -6.13
N LEU A 439 13.02 4.86 -7.18
CA LEU A 439 12.13 4.16 -8.12
C LEU A 439 12.91 3.23 -9.06
N ALA A 440 14.16 3.57 -9.41
CA ALA A 440 15.01 2.70 -10.21
C ALA A 440 15.48 1.43 -9.47
N GLU A 441 15.48 1.46 -8.13
CA GLU A 441 15.67 0.25 -7.33
C GLU A 441 14.48 -0.72 -7.49
N ALA A 442 13.27 -0.17 -7.65
CA ALA A 442 12.02 -0.92 -7.72
C ALA A 442 11.60 -1.31 -9.15
N LEU A 443 11.91 -0.49 -10.16
CA LEU A 443 11.54 -0.67 -11.56
C LEU A 443 12.80 -0.63 -12.42
N LYS A 444 13.31 -1.79 -12.82
CA LYS A 444 14.56 -1.86 -13.62
C LYS A 444 14.24 -1.93 -15.11
N PRO A 445 15.01 -1.27 -15.99
CA PRO A 445 14.97 -1.53 -17.43
C PRO A 445 15.09 -3.03 -17.73
N GLY A 446 14.37 -3.51 -18.74
CA GLY A 446 14.22 -4.94 -19.05
C GLY A 446 13.23 -5.68 -18.15
N GLN A 447 12.61 -5.01 -17.19
CA GLN A 447 11.57 -5.54 -16.31
C GLN A 447 10.34 -4.65 -16.34
N PHE A 448 9.19 -5.17 -15.89
CA PHE A 448 7.94 -4.40 -15.77
C PHE A 448 7.49 -3.77 -17.11
N GLY A 449 7.74 -4.45 -18.22
CA GLY A 449 7.41 -3.98 -19.56
C GLY A 449 8.30 -2.83 -20.06
N LEU A 450 9.29 -2.40 -19.27
CA LEU A 450 10.25 -1.36 -19.67
C LEU A 450 11.30 -1.97 -20.61
N PRO A 451 11.62 -1.33 -21.76
CA PRO A 451 12.71 -1.79 -22.63
C PRO A 451 14.07 -1.69 -21.93
N ASP A 452 15.06 -2.45 -22.40
CA ASP A 452 16.44 -2.34 -21.91
C ASP A 452 17.05 -0.95 -22.18
N SER A 453 16.55 -0.26 -23.20
CA SER A 453 16.91 1.11 -23.56
C SER A 453 16.19 2.20 -22.74
N PHE A 454 15.34 1.82 -21.78
CA PHE A 454 14.57 2.77 -20.97
C PHE A 454 15.48 3.67 -20.13
N ASP A 455 15.33 4.97 -20.31
CA ASP A 455 16.13 5.98 -19.63
C ASP A 455 15.28 6.81 -18.67
N TRP A 456 15.70 6.86 -17.40
CA TRP A 456 14.96 7.55 -16.34
C TRP A 456 14.88 9.06 -16.54
N GLU A 457 15.81 9.69 -17.25
CA GLU A 457 15.81 11.13 -17.49
C GLU A 457 14.92 11.50 -18.67
N THR A 458 14.82 10.65 -19.71
CA THR A 458 14.05 10.97 -20.93
C THR A 458 12.68 10.31 -21.00
N ASP A 459 12.49 9.15 -20.37
CA ASP A 459 11.27 8.35 -20.49
C ASP A 459 10.34 8.45 -19.28
N VAL A 460 10.75 9.19 -18.24
CA VAL A 460 9.94 9.46 -17.05
C VAL A 460 9.58 10.93 -16.98
N GLN A 461 8.32 11.22 -16.68
CA GLN A 461 7.84 12.59 -16.46
C GLN A 461 6.73 12.64 -15.42
N THR A 462 6.58 13.78 -14.76
CA THR A 462 5.41 14.03 -13.90
C THR A 462 4.43 14.93 -14.65
N ASN A 463 3.19 14.46 -14.82
CA ASN A 463 2.15 15.26 -15.48
C ASN A 463 1.52 16.22 -14.48
N PHE A 464 0.98 15.71 -13.37
CA PHE A 464 0.27 16.54 -12.41
C PHE A 464 0.73 16.30 -10.97
N ILE A 465 0.90 17.37 -10.19
CA ILE A 465 1.07 17.31 -8.73
C ILE A 465 -0.07 18.11 -8.09
N GLY A 466 -1.02 17.42 -7.48
CA GLY A 466 -2.21 17.98 -6.83
C GLY A 466 -2.13 17.91 -5.31
N LEU A 467 -1.90 19.05 -4.66
CA LEU A 467 -1.70 19.12 -3.21
C LEU A 467 -2.91 19.78 -2.52
N PHE A 468 -3.34 19.17 -1.41
CA PHE A 468 -4.28 19.78 -0.47
C PHE A 468 -3.51 20.21 0.78
N ASP A 469 -3.40 21.52 0.96
CA ASP A 469 -2.94 22.21 2.17
C ASP A 469 -1.71 21.58 2.85
N THR A 470 -0.54 21.65 2.20
CA THR A 470 0.68 20.97 2.69
C THR A 470 1.11 21.44 4.08
N VAL A 471 1.15 20.52 5.03
CA VAL A 471 1.64 20.72 6.39
C VAL A 471 2.61 19.59 6.71
N ALA A 472 3.92 19.87 6.71
CA ALA A 472 4.92 18.84 7.01
C ALA A 472 4.96 18.47 8.49
N ALA A 473 5.06 19.48 9.38
CA ALA A 473 5.00 19.33 10.83
C ALA A 473 5.85 18.15 11.36
N ILE A 474 7.10 18.07 10.89
CA ILE A 474 8.09 17.08 11.28
C ILE A 474 8.77 17.54 12.56
N VAL A 475 8.85 16.67 13.57
CA VAL A 475 9.50 16.96 14.86
C VAL A 475 10.66 16.01 15.04
N ALA A 476 11.85 16.54 15.35
CA ALA A 476 13.08 15.76 15.53
C ALA A 476 13.75 16.05 16.88
N PRO A 477 13.23 15.47 18.00
CA PRO A 477 13.72 15.78 19.36
C PRO A 477 15.21 15.54 19.55
N TRP A 478 15.76 14.50 18.90
CA TRP A 478 17.18 14.13 18.95
C TRP A 478 18.11 15.15 18.29
N ARG A 479 17.58 16.02 17.42
CA ARG A 479 18.30 17.14 16.80
C ARG A 479 18.02 18.48 17.48
N GLY A 480 17.39 18.46 18.66
CA GLY A 480 17.00 19.65 19.40
C GLY A 480 15.74 20.36 18.87
N ASP A 481 15.01 19.74 17.93
CA ASP A 481 13.78 20.29 17.39
C ASP A 481 12.54 19.65 18.03
N PHE A 482 11.80 20.47 18.78
CA PHE A 482 10.57 20.08 19.48
C PHE A 482 9.32 20.76 18.91
N SER A 483 9.44 21.50 17.79
CA SER A 483 8.36 22.34 17.27
C SER A 483 7.84 21.84 15.91
N PRO A 484 6.56 21.46 15.79
CA PRO A 484 5.96 21.11 14.49
C PRO A 484 5.66 22.35 13.62
N ALA A 485 6.00 23.56 14.09
CA ALA A 485 5.61 24.83 13.49
C ALA A 485 6.80 25.58 12.85
N ASN A 486 7.86 24.86 12.48
CA ASN A 486 9.06 25.42 11.86
C ASN A 486 9.24 24.88 10.42
N HIS A 487 10.34 25.26 9.78
CA HIS A 487 10.72 24.84 8.42
C HIS A 487 11.76 23.71 8.41
N LEU A 488 12.09 23.14 9.58
CA LEU A 488 13.09 22.08 9.71
C LEU A 488 12.42 20.74 9.40
N ASN A 489 12.79 20.13 8.28
CA ASN A 489 12.21 18.89 7.80
C ASN A 489 13.32 17.87 7.49
N PRO A 490 14.05 17.38 8.51
CA PRO A 490 15.21 16.53 8.29
C PRO A 490 14.83 15.25 7.55
N GLY A 491 15.50 14.99 6.43
CA GLY A 491 15.25 13.80 5.61
C GLY A 491 14.06 13.90 4.65
N VAL A 492 13.32 15.01 4.64
CA VAL A 492 12.16 15.21 3.76
C VAL A 492 12.37 16.43 2.88
N ASN A 493 12.46 16.21 1.57
CA ASN A 493 12.54 17.28 0.58
C ASN A 493 11.15 17.74 0.16
N LEU A 494 10.82 18.98 0.46
CA LEU A 494 9.59 19.64 0.09
C LEU A 494 9.77 20.58 -1.09
N TYR A 495 11.00 20.96 -1.46
CA TYR A 495 11.19 21.89 -2.57
C TYR A 495 10.66 21.28 -3.87
N LEU A 496 9.81 21.99 -4.62
CA LEU A 496 9.40 21.58 -5.95
C LEU A 496 10.02 22.54 -6.97
N PRO A 497 11.07 22.13 -7.71
CA PRO A 497 11.71 23.02 -8.67
C PRO A 497 10.76 23.40 -9.81
N PRO A 498 10.89 24.59 -10.42
CA PRO A 498 10.15 24.94 -11.63
C PRO A 498 10.39 23.89 -12.73
N GLY A 499 9.31 23.41 -13.36
CA GLY A 499 9.40 22.37 -14.39
C GLY A 499 9.45 20.93 -13.87
N CYS A 500 9.38 20.70 -12.55
CA CYS A 500 9.34 19.34 -11.98
C CYS A 500 8.14 18.49 -12.44
N ALA A 501 7.06 19.14 -12.87
CA ALA A 501 5.88 18.52 -13.45
C ALA A 501 5.27 19.46 -14.48
N ARG A 502 4.47 18.93 -15.42
CA ARG A 502 3.72 19.78 -16.37
C ARG A 502 2.78 20.74 -15.65
N LYS A 503 2.22 20.30 -14.52
CA LYS A 503 1.45 21.16 -13.62
C LYS A 503 1.64 20.79 -12.16
N VAL A 504 1.94 21.80 -11.35
CA VAL A 504 1.84 21.72 -9.89
C VAL A 504 0.73 22.67 -9.44
N LEU A 505 -0.17 22.16 -8.60
CA LEU A 505 -1.30 22.88 -8.04
C LEU A 505 -1.44 22.57 -6.56
N GLN A 506 -1.57 23.61 -5.73
CA GLN A 506 -1.93 23.46 -4.32
C GLN A 506 -3.24 24.20 -4.02
N LEU A 507 -4.20 23.52 -3.38
CA LEU A 507 -5.34 24.16 -2.73
C LEU A 507 -4.97 24.44 -1.27
N SER A 508 -5.10 25.68 -0.81
CA SER A 508 -4.74 26.08 0.55
C SER A 508 -5.96 26.54 1.35
N ALA A 509 -5.93 26.28 2.65
CA ALA A 509 -7.02 26.60 3.57
C ALA A 509 -6.92 28.06 4.05
N ARG A 510 -7.87 28.90 3.60
CA ARG A 510 -8.00 30.32 3.99
C ARG A 510 -8.23 30.52 5.49
N ASP A 511 -9.06 29.65 6.07
CA ASP A 511 -9.59 29.81 7.42
C ASP A 511 -8.80 28.99 8.47
N GLU A 512 -7.70 28.34 8.05
CA GLU A 512 -6.78 27.65 8.95
C GLU A 512 -5.91 28.64 9.73
N ARG A 513 -5.95 28.56 11.07
CA ARG A 513 -5.29 29.53 11.97
C ARG A 513 -4.48 28.89 13.09
N ARG A 514 -4.38 27.57 13.15
CA ARG A 514 -3.64 26.87 14.21
C ARG A 514 -2.14 27.14 14.08
N TRP A 515 -1.49 27.26 15.24
CA TRP A 515 -0.05 27.44 15.33
C TRP A 515 0.74 26.27 14.71
N ASN A 516 0.30 25.03 14.95
CA ASN A 516 1.01 23.81 14.53
C ASN A 516 0.76 23.42 13.07
N PHE A 517 -0.10 24.14 12.34
CA PHE A 517 -0.47 23.81 10.96
C PHE A 517 0.14 24.81 9.99
N ALA A 518 1.46 24.97 10.05
CA ALA A 518 2.19 25.87 9.16
C ALA A 518 2.10 25.38 7.71
N LEU A 519 1.70 26.28 6.81
CA LEU A 519 1.59 25.98 5.39
C LEU A 519 2.98 25.91 4.77
N ASN A 520 3.27 24.85 4.03
CA ASN A 520 4.40 24.81 3.11
C ASN A 520 3.86 25.21 1.74
N SER A 521 4.00 26.49 1.39
CA SER A 521 3.47 27.05 0.15
C SER A 521 4.26 26.53 -1.06
N VAL A 522 3.58 26.41 -2.20
CA VAL A 522 4.22 26.13 -3.50
C VAL A 522 4.51 27.42 -4.29
N ALA A 523 4.01 28.56 -3.79
CA ALA A 523 4.26 29.87 -4.35
C ALA A 523 5.72 30.33 -4.10
N PRO A 524 6.25 31.24 -4.95
CA PRO A 524 5.61 31.82 -6.14
C PRO A 524 5.71 30.94 -7.40
N HIS A 525 6.48 29.84 -7.35
CA HIS A 525 6.87 29.08 -8.53
C HIS A 525 5.72 28.29 -9.17
N HIS A 526 4.74 27.86 -8.36
CA HIS A 526 3.63 27.03 -8.80
C HIS A 526 2.28 27.63 -8.41
N GLN A 527 1.19 27.12 -9.01
CA GLN A 527 -0.15 27.65 -8.75
C GLN A 527 -0.62 27.25 -7.34
N GLU A 528 -0.98 28.23 -6.54
CA GLU A 528 -1.61 28.05 -5.24
C GLU A 528 -2.95 28.79 -5.23
N ILE A 529 -4.04 28.08 -4.98
CA ILE A 529 -5.39 28.63 -4.91
C ILE A 529 -5.87 28.54 -3.47
N GLU A 530 -6.10 29.68 -2.86
CA GLU A 530 -6.70 29.76 -1.54
C GLU A 530 -8.22 29.58 -1.63
N LEU A 531 -8.77 28.65 -0.84
CA LEU A 531 -10.19 28.32 -0.79
C LEU A 531 -10.75 28.53 0.63
N PRO A 532 -12.05 28.90 0.76
CA PRO A 532 -12.69 29.03 2.07
C PRO A 532 -12.72 27.66 2.79
N GLY A 533 -12.45 27.66 4.10
CA GLY A 533 -12.37 26.44 4.89
C GLY A 533 -11.10 26.32 5.73
N ALA A 534 -11.17 25.53 6.79
CA ALA A 534 -10.02 25.07 7.56
C ALA A 534 -9.32 23.88 6.86
N HIS A 535 -8.22 23.39 7.44
CA HIS A 535 -7.37 22.35 6.84
C HIS A 535 -8.13 21.14 6.26
N SER A 536 -9.03 20.54 7.06
CA SER A 536 -9.83 19.37 6.65
C SER A 536 -11.11 19.75 5.90
N ASP A 537 -11.48 21.03 5.86
CA ASP A 537 -12.50 21.51 4.91
C ASP A 537 -11.93 21.58 3.49
N ILE A 538 -10.60 21.57 3.32
CA ILE A 538 -9.94 21.52 2.01
C ILE A 538 -9.54 20.09 1.66
N GLY A 539 -8.94 19.36 2.60
CA GLY A 539 -8.47 17.99 2.35
C GLY A 539 -9.47 16.87 2.62
N GLY A 540 -10.61 17.17 3.27
CA GLY A 540 -11.56 16.16 3.76
C GLY A 540 -11.17 15.58 5.13
N GLY A 541 -11.89 14.54 5.54
CA GLY A 541 -11.73 13.92 6.86
C GLY A 541 -12.78 14.32 7.90
N TYR A 542 -13.44 15.47 7.73
CA TYR A 542 -14.56 15.86 8.60
C TYR A 542 -15.80 15.01 8.36
N LEU A 543 -16.47 14.64 9.45
CA LEU A 543 -17.73 13.91 9.39
C LEU A 543 -18.82 14.72 8.70
N PRO A 544 -19.83 14.06 8.09
CA PRO A 544 -20.94 14.75 7.42
C PRO A 544 -21.63 15.79 8.29
N GLN A 545 -21.72 15.56 9.61
CA GLN A 545 -22.26 16.52 10.57
C GLN A 545 -21.60 16.32 11.95
N VAL A 546 -21.20 17.41 12.61
CA VAL A 546 -20.64 17.42 13.96
C VAL A 546 -21.25 18.54 14.80
N GLU A 547 -21.42 18.30 16.10
CA GLU A 547 -21.66 19.37 17.07
C GLU A 547 -20.33 19.91 17.58
N GLU A 548 -19.96 21.10 17.12
CA GLU A 548 -18.71 21.76 17.47
C GLU A 548 -18.86 22.52 18.78
N LYS A 549 -18.04 22.18 19.78
CA LYS A 549 -17.93 22.86 21.09
C LYS A 549 -16.50 23.32 21.31
N ALA A 550 -16.27 24.64 21.29
CA ALA A 550 -14.91 25.17 21.34
C ALA A 550 -14.77 26.42 22.21
N LEU A 551 -13.58 26.58 22.82
CA LEU A 551 -13.18 27.80 23.50
C LEU A 551 -12.54 28.77 22.49
N LEU A 552 -13.20 29.87 22.20
CA LEU A 552 -12.74 30.89 21.25
C LEU A 552 -11.65 31.79 21.83
N SER A 553 -11.71 32.05 23.13
CA SER A 553 -10.71 32.89 23.82
C SER A 553 -9.89 32.08 24.83
N LYS A 554 -8.66 32.55 25.08
CA LYS A 554 -7.77 31.94 26.07
C LYS A 554 -8.42 32.05 27.45
N PRO A 555 -8.61 30.92 28.19
CA PRO A 555 -9.14 30.95 29.54
C PRO A 555 -8.35 31.89 30.44
N GLN A 556 -9.05 32.76 31.17
CA GLN A 556 -8.46 33.71 32.12
C GLN A 556 -8.87 33.32 33.53
N VAL A 557 -7.90 33.26 34.45
CA VAL A 557 -8.16 33.07 35.87
C VAL A 557 -8.60 34.40 36.47
N LEU A 558 -9.73 34.39 37.19
CA LEU A 558 -10.23 35.50 37.97
C LEU A 558 -10.35 35.11 39.44
N VAL A 559 -10.09 36.09 40.30
CA VAL A 559 -10.33 35.99 41.73
C VAL A 559 -11.56 36.83 42.06
N LEU A 560 -12.62 36.18 42.52
CA LEU A 560 -13.86 36.80 42.96
C LEU A 560 -13.78 37.07 44.46
N THR A 561 -14.37 38.19 44.86
CA THR A 561 -14.54 38.58 46.27
C THR A 561 -16.03 38.74 46.55
N PRO A 562 -16.50 38.57 47.80
CA PRO A 562 -17.93 38.66 48.14
C PRO A 562 -18.64 39.93 47.65
N ASN A 563 -17.90 41.05 47.53
CA ASN A 563 -18.44 42.34 47.10
C ASN A 563 -18.37 42.60 45.58
N ARG A 564 -17.87 41.65 44.78
CA ARG A 564 -17.71 41.80 43.33
C ARG A 564 -18.18 40.55 42.59
N PRO A 565 -19.44 40.50 42.13
CA PRO A 565 -19.95 39.39 41.34
C PRO A 565 -19.28 39.33 39.95
N LEU A 566 -19.33 38.17 39.31
CA LEU A 566 -18.63 37.85 38.07
C LEU A 566 -18.97 38.83 36.94
N GLU A 567 -20.24 39.18 36.81
CA GLU A 567 -20.81 40.04 35.77
C GLU A 567 -20.29 41.49 35.86
N ARG A 568 -19.80 41.91 37.03
CA ARG A 568 -19.19 43.23 37.27
C ARG A 568 -17.67 43.23 37.09
N THR A 569 -17.09 42.12 36.64
CA THR A 569 -15.66 42.07 36.33
C THR A 569 -15.41 42.61 34.91
N SER A 570 -14.31 43.35 34.75
CA SER A 570 -13.90 43.86 33.43
C SER A 570 -13.52 42.74 32.45
N ALA A 571 -13.20 41.54 32.95
CA ALA A 571 -12.97 40.37 32.12
C ALA A 571 -14.29 39.83 31.55
N TRP A 572 -15.33 39.68 32.38
CA TRP A 572 -16.65 39.23 31.92
C TRP A 572 -17.28 40.20 30.92
N GLN A 573 -17.29 41.49 31.22
CA GLN A 573 -17.83 42.53 30.31
C GLN A 573 -17.10 42.57 28.96
N ARG A 574 -15.80 42.29 28.94
CA ARG A 574 -15.04 42.16 27.67
C ARG A 574 -15.48 40.94 26.87
N LEU A 575 -15.70 39.80 27.54
CA LEU A 575 -16.19 38.59 26.88
C LEU A 575 -17.61 38.76 26.34
N GLU A 576 -18.50 39.44 27.07
CA GLU A 576 -19.85 39.80 26.59
C GLU A 576 -19.79 40.70 25.36
N ALA A 577 -18.95 41.74 25.39
CA ALA A 577 -18.74 42.61 24.23
C ALA A 577 -18.13 41.86 23.03
N GLU A 578 -17.28 40.86 23.29
CA GLU A 578 -16.72 40.00 22.25
C GLU A 578 -17.77 39.06 21.66
N ALA A 579 -18.58 38.40 22.50
CA ALA A 579 -19.70 37.55 22.09
C ALA A 579 -20.67 38.31 21.17
N TYR A 580 -21.05 39.53 21.56
CA TYR A 580 -21.92 40.38 20.75
C TYR A 580 -21.33 40.73 19.38
N LYS A 581 -20.01 40.94 19.28
CA LYS A 581 -19.33 41.17 18.00
C LYS A 581 -19.35 39.93 17.11
N TRP A 582 -19.26 38.74 17.70
CA TRP A 582 -19.40 37.49 16.95
C TRP A 582 -20.81 37.35 16.39
N GLU A 583 -21.83 37.57 17.21
CA GLU A 583 -23.25 37.49 16.81
C GLU A 583 -23.62 38.51 15.73
N THR A 584 -23.11 39.75 15.82
CA THR A 584 -23.48 40.84 14.89
C THR A 584 -22.58 40.94 13.65
N GLY A 585 -21.37 40.37 13.69
CA GLY A 585 -20.36 40.56 12.65
C GLY A 585 -20.14 39.38 11.69
N ARG A 586 -20.59 38.16 12.03
CA ARG A 586 -20.21 36.94 11.28
C ARG A 586 -21.29 35.87 11.10
N ILE A 587 -22.44 35.96 11.77
CA ILE A 587 -23.29 34.79 11.97
C ILE A 587 -24.77 35.08 11.70
N SER A 588 -25.44 34.14 11.04
CA SER A 588 -26.90 33.95 11.09
C SER A 588 -27.38 33.66 12.53
N THR A 589 -28.65 33.93 12.83
CA THR A 589 -29.29 33.88 14.16
C THR A 589 -29.29 32.52 14.90
N SER A 590 -28.55 31.51 14.42
CA SER A 590 -28.60 30.12 14.88
C SER A 590 -27.36 29.58 15.61
N VAL A 591 -26.30 30.38 15.80
CA VAL A 591 -25.08 29.96 16.53
C VAL A 591 -25.03 30.59 17.91
N GLN A 592 -24.79 29.77 18.93
CA GLN A 592 -24.66 30.22 20.32
C GLN A 592 -23.20 30.53 20.62
N VAL A 593 -22.88 31.82 20.80
CA VAL A 593 -21.60 32.28 21.31
C VAL A 593 -21.85 32.98 22.64
N ALA A 594 -21.27 32.46 23.72
CA ALA A 594 -21.51 33.00 25.05
C ALA A 594 -20.26 32.95 25.93
N PRO A 595 -20.09 33.93 26.84
CA PRO A 595 -19.15 33.79 27.94
C PRO A 595 -19.54 32.61 28.84
N ILE A 596 -18.57 31.80 29.21
CA ILE A 596 -18.73 30.69 30.16
C ILE A 596 -17.74 30.83 31.30
N TYR A 597 -18.05 30.21 32.44
CA TYR A 597 -17.15 30.14 33.58
C TYR A 597 -17.24 28.80 34.30
N TRP A 598 -16.17 28.44 35.01
CA TRP A 598 -16.12 27.28 35.89
C TRP A 598 -15.19 27.51 37.07
N LYS A 599 -15.46 26.85 38.19
CA LYS A 599 -14.67 26.98 39.43
C LYS A 599 -13.36 26.21 39.33
N ILE A 600 -12.28 26.77 39.86
CA ILE A 600 -11.01 26.07 40.01
C ILE A 600 -11.02 25.34 41.36
N PRO A 601 -10.73 24.03 41.42
CA PRO A 601 -10.66 23.29 42.68
C PRO A 601 -9.69 23.93 43.67
N GLU A 602 -10.13 24.12 44.92
CA GLU A 602 -9.32 24.72 45.98
C GLU A 602 -8.19 23.78 46.42
N SER A 603 -6.99 24.35 46.66
CA SER A 603 -5.90 23.61 47.28
C SER A 603 -6.12 23.48 48.79
N PRO A 604 -5.63 22.43 49.47
CA PRO A 604 -5.87 22.20 50.91
C PRO A 604 -5.50 23.37 51.84
N GLY A 605 -4.60 24.26 51.40
CA GLY A 605 -4.18 25.47 52.14
C GLY A 605 -5.05 26.73 51.93
N ASP A 606 -6.00 26.73 51.00
CA ASP A 606 -6.84 27.90 50.66
C ASP A 606 -8.13 27.99 51.50
N ARG A 607 -8.39 27.04 52.42
CA ARG A 607 -9.65 26.91 53.19
C ARG A 607 -10.05 28.12 54.07
N TYR A 608 -9.15 29.08 54.27
CA TYR A 608 -9.40 30.30 55.06
C TYR A 608 -9.58 31.57 54.21
N SER A 609 -9.45 31.48 52.89
CA SER A 609 -9.66 32.63 52.00
C SER A 609 -11.14 32.79 51.65
N GLN A 610 -11.70 33.99 51.82
CA GLN A 610 -13.05 34.33 51.32
C GLN A 610 -13.06 34.61 49.80
N THR A 611 -11.98 34.30 49.09
CA THR A 611 -11.84 34.54 47.66
C THR A 611 -12.09 33.28 46.85
N GLU A 612 -12.94 33.36 45.85
CA GLU A 612 -13.21 32.25 44.94
C GLU A 612 -12.39 32.40 43.65
N LYS A 613 -11.71 31.34 43.20
CA LYS A 613 -10.99 31.34 41.90
C LYS A 613 -11.85 30.71 40.83
N VAL A 614 -12.17 31.46 39.79
CA VAL A 614 -12.91 30.98 38.62
C VAL A 614 -12.09 31.15 37.35
N MET A 615 -12.31 30.29 36.36
CA MET A 615 -11.86 30.56 34.99
C MET A 615 -13.03 31.08 34.17
N VAL A 616 -12.75 32.04 33.30
CA VAL A 616 -13.68 32.57 32.31
C VAL A 616 -13.13 32.42 30.91
N ALA A 617 -13.99 32.14 29.93
CA ALA A 617 -13.64 32.07 28.52
C ALA A 617 -14.87 32.38 27.64
N LEU A 618 -14.63 32.68 26.38
CA LEU A 618 -15.66 32.73 25.35
C LEU A 618 -15.80 31.34 24.73
N ALA A 619 -17.01 30.80 24.68
CA ALA A 619 -17.29 29.51 24.07
C ALA A 619 -18.30 29.61 22.94
N ILE A 620 -18.24 28.63 22.04
CA ILE A 620 -19.18 28.46 20.94
C ILE A 620 -19.73 27.04 20.94
N GLN A 621 -21.02 26.92 20.62
CA GLN A 621 -21.68 25.66 20.31
C GLN A 621 -22.51 25.79 19.04
N ARG A 622 -22.28 24.91 18.08
CA ARG A 622 -23.02 24.89 16.80
C ARG A 622 -22.96 23.54 16.10
N LYS A 623 -23.84 23.36 15.11
CA LYS A 623 -23.76 22.24 14.17
C LYS A 623 -22.99 22.67 12.92
N VAL A 624 -22.03 21.86 12.50
CA VAL A 624 -21.20 22.09 11.30
C VAL A 624 -21.23 20.84 10.42
N TYR A 625 -21.16 21.03 9.11
CA TYR A 625 -21.26 19.99 8.09
C TYR A 625 -19.94 19.85 7.31
N GLY A 626 -19.49 18.61 7.10
CA GLY A 626 -18.23 18.30 6.40
C GLY A 626 -18.25 18.47 4.88
N ASP A 627 -19.39 18.86 4.30
CA ASP A 627 -19.62 18.90 2.85
C ASP A 627 -18.76 19.91 2.09
N LEU A 628 -18.16 20.91 2.75
CA LEU A 628 -17.30 21.91 2.10
C LEU A 628 -16.10 21.29 1.39
N SER A 629 -15.57 20.20 1.95
CA SER A 629 -14.48 19.42 1.34
C SER A 629 -14.81 18.92 -0.06
N LYS A 630 -16.08 18.61 -0.36
CA LYS A 630 -16.52 18.18 -1.68
C LYS A 630 -16.44 19.29 -2.74
N VAL A 631 -16.43 20.56 -2.32
CA VAL A 631 -16.18 21.70 -3.21
C VAL A 631 -14.70 21.73 -3.59
N ALA A 632 -13.80 21.60 -2.62
CA ALA A 632 -12.36 21.50 -2.89
C ALA A 632 -12.02 20.28 -3.76
N LEU A 633 -12.70 19.13 -3.56
CA LEU A 633 -12.62 17.96 -4.42
C LEU A 633 -12.95 18.30 -5.88
N ARG A 634 -14.08 18.99 -6.13
CA ARG A 634 -14.50 19.40 -7.48
C ARG A 634 -13.52 20.35 -8.14
N VAL A 635 -12.96 21.28 -7.37
CA VAL A 635 -11.92 22.19 -7.86
C VAL A 635 -10.69 21.40 -8.31
N MET A 636 -10.15 20.51 -7.45
CA MET A 636 -8.99 19.70 -7.80
C MET A 636 -9.27 18.78 -8.98
N HIS A 637 -10.41 18.07 -8.97
CA HIS A 637 -10.84 17.18 -10.05
C HIS A 637 -10.93 17.93 -11.38
N LYS A 638 -11.57 19.11 -11.42
CA LYS A 638 -11.73 19.88 -12.64
C LYS A 638 -10.40 20.42 -13.17
N LEU A 639 -9.52 20.90 -12.29
CA LEU A 639 -8.20 21.40 -12.69
C LEU A 639 -7.27 20.25 -13.14
N ALA A 640 -7.31 19.11 -12.45
CA ALA A 640 -6.56 17.93 -12.82
C ALA A 640 -7.03 17.35 -14.18
N THR A 641 -8.33 17.20 -14.39
CA THR A 641 -8.89 16.75 -15.69
C THR A 641 -8.59 17.72 -16.83
N HIS A 642 -8.53 19.03 -16.57
CA HIS A 642 -8.05 20.01 -17.56
C HIS A 642 -6.59 19.76 -17.99
N HIS A 643 -5.78 19.23 -17.07
CA HIS A 643 -4.41 18.76 -17.31
C HIS A 643 -4.34 17.25 -17.61
N GLN A 644 -5.42 16.71 -18.18
CA GLN A 644 -5.54 15.35 -18.70
C GLN A 644 -5.43 14.22 -17.67
N VAL A 645 -5.51 14.50 -16.37
CA VAL A 645 -5.57 13.43 -15.36
C VAL A 645 -6.83 12.56 -15.58
N PRO A 646 -6.71 11.22 -15.64
CA PRO A 646 -7.80 10.32 -16.02
C PRO A 646 -8.74 10.06 -14.84
N PHE A 647 -9.53 11.07 -14.48
CA PHE A 647 -10.60 10.91 -13.50
C PHE A 647 -11.95 10.68 -14.18
N ASP A 648 -12.71 9.72 -13.67
CA ASP A 648 -14.11 9.52 -13.99
C ASP A 648 -14.95 10.74 -13.58
N GLU A 649 -16.12 10.90 -14.21
CA GLU A 649 -17.03 12.00 -13.88
C GLU A 649 -17.62 11.85 -12.48
N ILE A 650 -17.67 12.98 -11.76
CA ILE A 650 -18.32 13.03 -10.45
C ILE A 650 -19.84 12.99 -10.63
N SER A 651 -20.47 11.91 -10.17
CA SER A 651 -21.92 11.73 -10.25
C SER A 651 -22.67 12.22 -9.01
N GLU A 652 -23.66 13.09 -9.19
CA GLU A 652 -24.58 13.53 -8.13
C GLU A 652 -25.49 12.41 -7.60
N LYS A 653 -25.55 11.25 -8.29
CA LYS A 653 -26.27 10.06 -7.84
C LYS A 653 -25.54 9.32 -6.73
N THR A 654 -24.23 9.52 -6.62
CA THR A 654 -23.38 8.84 -5.65
C THR A 654 -23.40 9.60 -4.32
N PRO A 655 -23.88 9.01 -3.20
CA PRO A 655 -24.16 9.75 -1.97
C PRO A 655 -22.97 10.54 -1.38
N HIS A 656 -21.76 10.01 -1.47
CA HIS A 656 -20.55 10.67 -0.94
C HIS A 656 -20.05 11.82 -1.83
N PHE A 657 -20.50 11.92 -3.09
CA PHE A 657 -20.17 13.03 -3.98
C PHE A 657 -21.24 14.12 -4.03
N LYS A 658 -22.45 13.83 -3.57
CA LYS A 658 -23.58 14.78 -3.62
C LYS A 658 -23.32 16.01 -2.76
N LEU A 659 -23.59 17.19 -3.32
CA LEU A 659 -23.56 18.47 -2.61
C LEU A 659 -24.94 18.87 -2.06
N PRO A 660 -25.01 19.43 -0.84
CA PRO A 660 -26.20 20.12 -0.34
C PRO A 660 -26.65 21.26 -1.26
N THR A 661 -27.96 21.48 -1.39
CA THR A 661 -28.54 22.46 -2.31
C THR A 661 -28.11 23.90 -2.04
N ASP A 662 -27.90 24.24 -0.76
CA ASP A 662 -27.41 25.54 -0.31
C ASP A 662 -25.90 25.75 -0.57
N LEU A 663 -25.15 24.68 -0.84
CA LEU A 663 -23.73 24.74 -1.16
C LEU A 663 -23.45 24.76 -2.68
N GLN A 664 -24.41 24.36 -3.52
CA GLN A 664 -24.25 24.29 -4.98
C GLN A 664 -23.89 25.66 -5.62
N PRO A 665 -24.61 26.77 -5.36
CA PRO A 665 -24.28 28.07 -5.99
C PRO A 665 -22.90 28.58 -5.56
N ILE A 666 -22.52 28.30 -4.31
CA ILE A 666 -21.20 28.64 -3.76
C ILE A 666 -20.11 27.79 -4.44
N SER A 667 -20.36 26.50 -4.63
CA SER A 667 -19.45 25.60 -5.34
C SER A 667 -19.20 26.06 -6.77
N GLU A 668 -20.24 26.48 -7.51
CA GLU A 668 -20.11 27.00 -8.88
C GLU A 668 -19.23 28.26 -8.93
N LYS A 669 -19.42 29.20 -7.99
CA LYS A 669 -18.59 30.40 -7.89
C LYS A 669 -17.13 30.10 -7.54
N ILE A 670 -16.90 29.20 -6.58
CA ILE A 670 -15.55 28.77 -6.19
C ILE A 670 -14.85 28.09 -7.36
N LEU A 671 -15.56 27.23 -8.10
CA LEU A 671 -15.02 26.57 -9.27
C LEU A 671 -14.67 27.57 -10.38
N ALA A 672 -15.55 28.54 -10.65
CA ALA A 672 -15.29 29.61 -11.61
C ALA A 672 -14.07 30.45 -11.21
N TYR A 673 -13.93 30.80 -9.93
CA TYR A 673 -12.76 31.49 -9.40
C TYR A 673 -11.47 30.68 -9.61
N ALA A 674 -11.49 29.39 -9.27
CA ALA A 674 -10.34 28.53 -9.41
C ALA A 674 -9.88 28.34 -10.88
N LEU A 675 -10.82 28.48 -11.83
CA LEU A 675 -10.56 28.48 -13.28
C LEU A 675 -10.15 29.86 -13.83
N GLY A 676 -9.91 30.85 -12.97
CA GLY A 676 -9.45 32.19 -13.36
C GLY A 676 -10.58 33.22 -13.58
N GLY A 677 -11.81 32.89 -13.22
CA GLY A 677 -12.93 33.84 -13.22
C GLY A 677 -12.84 34.87 -12.10
N THR A 678 -13.57 35.98 -12.23
CA THR A 678 -13.60 37.07 -11.24
C THR A 678 -14.71 36.94 -10.20
N ASN A 679 -15.40 35.79 -10.18
CA ASN A 679 -16.51 35.54 -9.26
C ASN A 679 -15.99 35.52 -7.82
N THR A 680 -16.51 36.43 -7.00
CA THR A 680 -16.21 36.47 -5.56
C THR A 680 -17.44 36.07 -4.77
N LEU A 681 -17.22 35.40 -3.65
CA LEU A 681 -18.28 35.06 -2.72
C LEU A 681 -18.83 36.33 -2.07
N THR A 682 -20.15 36.45 -2.01
CA THR A 682 -20.79 37.58 -1.32
C THR A 682 -20.56 37.50 0.19
N LEU A 683 -20.87 38.57 0.91
CA LEU A 683 -20.82 38.58 2.37
C LEU A 683 -21.76 37.52 2.96
N GLU A 684 -22.97 37.40 2.41
CA GLU A 684 -23.99 36.43 2.84
C GLU A 684 -23.53 34.98 2.61
N GLU A 685 -22.90 34.70 1.47
CA GLU A 685 -22.33 33.37 1.18
C GLU A 685 -21.19 33.02 2.13
N ASN A 686 -20.31 33.98 2.44
CA ASN A 686 -19.25 33.78 3.43
C ASN A 686 -19.83 33.56 4.84
N GLN A 687 -20.91 34.26 5.22
CA GLN A 687 -21.60 34.05 6.49
C GLN A 687 -22.27 32.67 6.55
N LEU A 688 -22.86 32.20 5.45
CA LEU A 688 -23.43 30.85 5.35
C LEU A 688 -22.34 29.78 5.49
N LEU A 689 -21.25 29.89 4.71
CA LEU A 689 -20.10 29.00 4.81
C LEU A 689 -19.57 28.96 6.24
N TRP A 690 -19.35 30.13 6.85
CA TRP A 690 -18.83 30.18 8.20
C TRP A 690 -19.80 29.55 9.20
N SER A 691 -21.10 29.87 9.14
CA SER A 691 -22.08 29.42 10.13
C SER A 691 -22.38 27.91 10.07
N ARG A 692 -22.23 27.28 8.90
CA ARG A 692 -22.65 25.87 8.69
C ARG A 692 -21.57 24.92 8.20
N PHE A 693 -20.51 25.39 7.54
CA PHE A 693 -19.64 24.50 6.77
C PHE A 693 -18.15 24.62 7.10
N ILE A 694 -17.66 25.81 7.50
CA ILE A 694 -16.26 26.01 7.88
C ILE A 694 -16.08 25.60 9.33
N HIS A 695 -15.23 24.62 9.61
CA HIS A 695 -14.93 24.17 10.97
C HIS A 695 -13.97 25.14 11.69
N LEU A 696 -14.13 25.30 13.00
CA LEU A 696 -13.23 26.07 13.85
C LEU A 696 -12.06 25.18 14.28
N SER A 697 -11.10 25.02 13.38
CA SER A 697 -9.91 24.23 13.68
C SER A 697 -9.04 24.87 14.77
N ALA A 698 -9.02 26.21 14.88
CA ALA A 698 -8.22 26.94 15.85
C ALA A 698 -9.03 27.36 17.08
N HIS A 699 -8.69 26.83 18.25
CA HIS A 699 -9.37 27.07 19.52
C HIS A 699 -8.47 26.81 20.74
N TRP A 700 -8.92 27.26 21.90
CA TRP A 700 -8.22 27.09 23.19
C TRP A 700 -8.70 25.88 24.01
N THR A 701 -9.61 25.06 23.46
CA THR A 701 -10.01 23.80 24.10
C THR A 701 -8.80 22.86 24.21
N PRO A 702 -8.43 22.39 25.42
CA PRO A 702 -7.34 21.45 25.59
C PRO A 702 -7.73 20.04 25.12
N ASN A 703 -6.79 19.33 24.52
CA ASN A 703 -6.88 17.91 24.20
C ASN A 703 -5.82 17.16 25.02
N SER A 704 -6.25 16.25 25.90
CA SER A 704 -5.36 15.51 26.82
C SER A 704 -4.38 16.39 27.60
N GLY A 705 -4.82 17.57 28.03
CA GLY A 705 -4.00 18.54 28.78
C GLY A 705 -3.10 19.44 27.92
N LEU A 706 -3.09 19.28 26.60
CA LEU A 706 -2.28 20.07 25.67
C LEU A 706 -3.15 20.98 24.79
N LEU A 707 -2.61 22.15 24.42
CA LEU A 707 -3.28 23.13 23.55
C LEU A 707 -2.86 22.94 22.08
N LEU A 708 -3.18 21.77 21.51
CA LEU A 708 -2.76 21.39 20.15
C LEU A 708 -3.41 22.26 19.05
N SER A 709 -4.64 22.71 19.27
CA SER A 709 -5.41 23.55 18.35
C SER A 709 -5.23 25.05 18.59
N LYS A 710 -4.26 25.48 19.41
CA LYS A 710 -4.12 26.90 19.77
C LYS A 710 -3.98 27.80 18.53
N PRO A 711 -4.67 28.95 18.48
CA PRO A 711 -4.48 29.91 17.39
C PRO A 711 -3.04 30.44 17.33
N ALA A 712 -2.55 30.69 16.12
CA ALA A 712 -1.34 31.46 15.90
C ALA A 712 -1.56 32.93 16.34
N PRO A 713 -0.55 33.63 16.89
CA PRO A 713 -0.71 34.97 17.45
C PRO A 713 -1.27 36.03 16.50
N ASN A 714 -1.02 35.90 15.19
CA ASN A 714 -1.43 36.87 14.18
C ASN A 714 -2.07 36.19 12.96
N LYS A 715 -1.24 35.54 12.14
CA LYS A 715 -1.62 34.82 10.92
C LYS A 715 -0.98 33.43 10.92
N ARG A 716 -1.53 32.52 10.12
CA ARG A 716 -0.95 31.20 9.86
C ARG A 716 0.51 31.36 9.43
N LEU A 717 1.40 30.51 9.94
CA LEU A 717 2.78 30.45 9.51
C LEU A 717 2.84 29.88 8.08
N ILE A 718 3.64 30.50 7.22
CA ILE A 718 3.81 30.09 5.82
C ILE A 718 5.29 30.01 5.52
N PHE A 719 5.73 28.87 4.98
CA PHE A 719 7.08 28.63 4.48
C PHE A 719 7.02 28.52 2.96
N ASN A 720 7.73 29.41 2.28
CA ASN A 720 7.72 29.48 0.82
C ASN A 720 8.48 28.29 0.20
N ASN A 721 8.16 27.99 -1.06
CA ASN A 721 8.86 26.97 -1.83
C ASN A 721 10.30 27.39 -2.13
N LYS A 722 11.25 26.95 -1.32
CA LYS A 722 12.68 27.25 -1.43
C LYS A 722 13.51 25.96 -1.39
N PRO A 723 14.68 25.92 -2.06
CA PRO A 723 15.64 24.85 -1.89
C PRO A 723 15.98 24.64 -0.41
N GLN A 724 16.18 23.39 -0.02
CA GLN A 724 16.57 23.02 1.34
C GLN A 724 18.05 22.60 1.34
N GLU A 725 18.77 22.98 2.40
CA GLU A 725 20.14 22.50 2.64
C GLU A 725 20.19 20.95 2.56
N ASP A 726 21.26 20.42 1.98
CA ASP A 726 21.55 18.99 1.77
C ASP A 726 20.75 18.26 0.67
N TYR A 727 19.97 18.98 -0.17
CA TYR A 727 19.27 18.38 -1.33
C TYR A 727 19.74 18.99 -2.66
N PRO A 728 19.85 18.18 -3.75
CA PRO A 728 20.20 18.69 -5.07
C PRO A 728 19.13 19.67 -5.58
N GLU A 729 19.59 20.72 -6.26
CA GLU A 729 18.76 21.80 -6.83
C GLU A 729 18.13 21.43 -8.18
#